data_AF-A0A2N1RP08-F1
#
_entry.id   AF-A0A2N1RP08-F1
#
_cell.length_a   1.000
_cell.length_b   1.000
_cell.length_c   1.000
_cell.angle_alpha   90.00
_cell.angle_beta   90.00
_cell.angle_gamma   90.00
#
_symmetry.space_group_name_H-M   'P 1'
#
loop_
_entity.id
_entity.type
_entity.pdbx_description
1 polymer ?
#
loop_
_entity_poly.entity_id
_entity_poly.type
_entity_poly.pdbx_seq_one_letter_code
_entity_poly.pdbx_strand_id
1 'polypeptide(L)'
;MKNQDWTDIQLGMLRYNLKKLIEEIALSSIKKKGEILFRLITADSILEQIAFIYYSNIVNTKFRIITDEVYVESLNVLVDLAFCVRSVGHGTKILGRFAFLIERLLLQLDKRPDRIAHIPSIVEAMNSELENNFLSIKELYSECLVNRDNAPALTAILNNIIREKTTHVLGNLINSIKNYDARKSAEPFQEVLDTIKAKHELELDDFVYSFGTDSNESREALESPEFMGGKGFSQIRNSRIIQSSKLPRFDVPKGYGFSTLTWHYIKRGDFSLDDLRKKIFGIAENLQRRTGKKLGDGENPLLLMARSGSVVSMPGILDTISHIGINKEIARRWSKTLKEPARAYQAYLSFMLSYAKSVMGLDTETLIKETGFDSYVTVFRESMFIMIDVAESMAEIIKEHSTNISIPDDPHEQLYNSVEAVFRSFESDVVQKQTVHLGIPEQFQTGCLIQECVPVLSGSDCSGVFFTRNPNTGKIGSAHEEQIEFSDGFFGNVIADGAITPGNTEDFIRLHPEHFESFKKFKHYDERIQRYPTDIEFAIRGDMTYIVQSRVLKQSPIAKIINSYEFYKENIYTKYKLIKRTAFGLNKKIIGTYLDSRFLHDAPVIMQGKPVNGGAVRGRIIKDQNNISKFEGELIFITESNVPPKVIMAENRFYGYISKEGGVTSHAALVAIGEGKPCVTDVHWENSGSDDVITLGSAVLHEGDYITLDANTGRIYIEDIPILEVSVVDHEYKEIKDEILSVIEELVAPVEQK
;
A
#
# COMPACT_ATOMS: atom_id res chain seq x y z
N MET A 1 30.00 44.40 -6.09
CA MET A 1 28.84 43.48 -6.13
C MET A 1 27.60 44.04 -5.42
N LYS A 2 27.69 44.77 -4.30
CA LYS A 2 26.52 45.21 -3.52
C LYS A 2 25.61 46.30 -4.11
N ASN A 3 26.00 47.02 -5.17
CA ASN A 3 25.30 48.24 -5.64
C ASN A 3 25.03 48.28 -7.16
N GLN A 4 24.88 47.16 -7.86
CA GLN A 4 24.52 47.17 -9.28
C GLN A 4 23.44 46.13 -9.58
N ASP A 5 22.49 46.51 -10.43
CA ASP A 5 21.55 45.58 -11.07
C ASP A 5 22.34 44.73 -12.06
N TRP A 6 22.31 43.41 -11.85
CA TRP A 6 23.03 42.46 -12.69
C TRP A 6 22.13 42.07 -13.86
N THR A 7 22.66 42.20 -15.07
CA THR A 7 21.99 41.70 -16.29
C THR A 7 22.13 40.18 -16.38
N ASP A 8 21.18 39.51 -17.04
CA ASP A 8 21.19 38.04 -17.20
C ASP A 8 22.50 37.52 -17.82
N ILE A 9 23.11 38.30 -18.71
CA ILE A 9 24.42 38.02 -19.31
C ILE A 9 25.54 37.98 -18.27
N GLN A 10 25.53 38.90 -17.29
CA GLN A 10 26.53 38.95 -16.22
C GLN A 10 26.35 37.80 -15.23
N LEU A 11 25.10 37.38 -14.97
CA LEU A 11 24.79 36.20 -14.18
C LEU A 11 25.21 34.91 -14.89
N GLY A 12 24.99 34.82 -16.21
CA GLY A 12 25.43 33.71 -17.05
C GLY A 12 26.96 33.56 -17.10
N MET A 13 27.70 34.68 -17.23
CA MET A 13 29.17 34.64 -17.17
C MET A 13 29.69 34.24 -15.79
N LEU A 14 29.00 34.63 -14.71
CA LEU A 14 29.35 34.20 -13.36
C LEU A 14 29.15 32.68 -13.18
N ARG A 15 28.01 32.15 -13.66
CA ARG A 15 27.71 30.70 -13.68
C ARG A 15 28.75 29.91 -14.49
N TYR A 16 29.10 30.38 -15.69
CA TYR A 16 30.11 29.74 -16.54
C TYR A 16 31.49 29.67 -15.86
N ASN A 17 31.94 30.76 -15.25
CA ASN A 17 33.24 30.79 -14.56
C ASN A 17 33.24 29.91 -13.29
N LEU A 18 32.12 29.82 -12.58
CA LEU A 18 31.94 28.91 -11.45
C LEU A 18 32.02 27.44 -11.88
N LYS A 19 31.31 27.06 -12.96
CA LYS A 19 31.33 25.70 -13.51
C LYS A 19 32.74 25.29 -13.95
N LYS A 20 33.46 26.18 -14.65
CA LYS A 20 34.84 25.95 -15.06
C LYS A 20 35.80 25.81 -13.87
N LEU A 21 35.60 26.60 -12.82
CA LEU A 21 36.40 26.50 -11.58
C LEU A 21 36.15 25.17 -10.85
N ILE A 22 34.90 24.67 -10.87
CA ILE A 22 34.52 23.38 -10.29
C ILE A 22 35.17 22.22 -11.07
N GLU A 23 35.14 22.27 -12.40
CA GLU A 23 35.81 21.29 -13.27
C GLU A 23 37.33 21.27 -13.04
N GLU A 24 37.96 22.44 -12.90
CA GLU A 24 39.39 22.54 -12.56
C GLU A 24 39.73 22.00 -11.16
N ILE A 25 38.84 22.16 -10.18
CA ILE A 25 39.01 21.60 -8.83
C ILE A 25 38.87 20.08 -8.87
N ALA A 26 37.86 19.55 -9.57
CA ALA A 26 37.58 18.11 -9.69
C ALA A 26 38.68 17.34 -10.45
N LEU A 27 39.36 17.99 -11.39
CA LEU A 27 40.45 17.39 -12.20
C LEU A 27 41.84 17.55 -11.58
N SER A 28 41.98 18.26 -10.46
CA SER A 28 43.29 18.55 -9.86
C SER A 28 43.83 17.37 -9.03
N SER A 29 45.11 17.02 -9.23
CA SER A 29 45.76 15.98 -8.41
C SER A 29 46.08 16.48 -6.99
N ILE A 30 46.09 15.55 -6.03
CA ILE A 30 46.14 15.71 -4.56
C ILE A 30 47.29 16.62 -4.02
N LYS A 31 48.27 17.00 -4.84
CA LYS A 31 49.49 17.72 -4.40
C LYS A 31 49.36 19.23 -4.16
N LYS A 32 48.22 19.88 -4.48
CA LYS A 32 48.04 21.35 -4.31
C LYS A 32 47.04 21.74 -3.19
N LYS A 33 47.22 21.19 -1.99
CA LYS A 33 46.29 21.36 -0.85
C LYS A 33 46.09 22.81 -0.38
N GLY A 34 47.10 23.68 -0.47
CA GLY A 34 46.98 25.09 -0.04
C GLY A 34 46.24 26.01 -1.02
N GLU A 35 46.32 25.74 -2.32
CA GLU A 35 45.64 26.52 -3.37
C GLU A 35 44.14 26.18 -3.42
N ILE A 36 43.81 24.91 -3.16
CA ILE A 36 42.43 24.44 -2.95
C ILE A 36 41.81 25.16 -1.74
N LEU A 37 42.51 25.23 -0.60
CA LEU A 37 42.02 25.90 0.62
C LEU A 37 41.69 27.39 0.40
N PHE A 38 42.54 28.12 -0.33
CA PHE A 38 42.31 29.54 -0.64
C PHE A 38 41.14 29.74 -1.63
N ARG A 39 41.02 28.90 -2.66
CA ARG A 39 39.89 28.94 -3.61
C ARG A 39 38.56 28.55 -2.94
N LEU A 40 38.58 27.64 -1.97
CA LEU A 40 37.42 27.24 -1.16
C LEU A 40 36.92 28.37 -0.24
N ILE A 41 37.83 29.10 0.43
CA ILE A 41 37.48 30.27 1.25
C ILE A 41 36.86 31.39 0.41
N THR A 42 37.34 31.55 -0.83
CA THR A 42 36.83 32.58 -1.76
C THR A 42 35.44 32.19 -2.31
N ALA A 43 35.19 30.88 -2.51
CA ALA A 43 33.86 30.37 -2.91
C ALA A 43 32.81 30.57 -1.81
N ASP A 44 33.16 30.36 -0.53
CA ASP A 44 32.26 30.56 0.63
C ASP A 44 31.70 31.99 0.69
N SER A 45 32.55 33.00 0.48
CA SER A 45 32.14 34.43 0.43
C SER A 45 31.26 34.78 -0.77
N ILE A 46 31.42 34.08 -1.90
CA ILE A 46 30.62 34.28 -3.12
C ILE A 46 29.25 33.60 -2.98
N LEU A 47 29.20 32.39 -2.44
CA LEU A 47 27.95 31.65 -2.19
C LEU A 47 27.08 32.38 -1.14
N GLU A 48 27.68 32.99 -0.13
CA GLU A 48 26.98 33.83 0.85
C GLU A 48 26.33 35.07 0.20
N GLN A 49 27.01 35.68 -0.78
CA GLN A 49 26.47 36.81 -1.54
C GLN A 49 25.35 36.38 -2.50
N ILE A 50 25.45 35.21 -3.12
CA ILE A 50 24.43 34.65 -4.03
C ILE A 50 23.15 34.28 -3.26
N ALA A 51 23.27 33.58 -2.12
CA ALA A 51 22.13 33.23 -1.27
C ALA A 51 21.40 34.48 -0.75
N PHE A 52 22.14 35.55 -0.43
CA PHE A 52 21.57 36.85 -0.05
C PHE A 52 20.86 37.56 -1.20
N ILE A 53 21.40 37.50 -2.43
CA ILE A 53 20.77 38.07 -3.64
C ILE A 53 19.47 37.32 -3.98
N TYR A 54 19.46 35.98 -3.91
CA TYR A 54 18.25 35.18 -4.12
C TYR A 54 17.20 35.41 -3.03
N TYR A 55 17.61 35.46 -1.76
CA TYR A 55 16.73 35.87 -0.66
C TYR A 55 16.11 37.24 -0.93
N SER A 56 16.91 38.22 -1.38
CA SER A 56 16.42 39.56 -1.69
C SER A 56 15.44 39.58 -2.86
N ASN A 57 15.65 38.78 -3.91
CA ASN A 57 14.73 38.65 -5.04
C ASN A 57 13.40 37.94 -4.69
N ILE A 58 13.44 36.93 -3.82
CA ILE A 58 12.24 36.25 -3.30
C ILE A 58 11.45 37.17 -2.36
N VAL A 59 12.11 38.03 -1.58
CA VAL A 59 11.48 38.91 -0.59
C VAL A 59 11.03 40.27 -1.17
N ASN A 60 11.68 40.81 -2.20
CA ASN A 60 11.34 42.11 -2.80
C ASN A 60 10.20 42.06 -3.83
N THR A 61 9.62 40.89 -4.11
CA THR A 61 8.45 40.78 -5.00
C THR A 61 7.15 41.09 -4.26
N LYS A 62 7.01 42.34 -3.79
CA LYS A 62 5.76 42.83 -3.18
C LYS A 62 4.56 42.81 -4.14
N PHE A 63 4.75 42.63 -5.46
CA PHE A 63 3.68 42.68 -6.47
C PHE A 63 3.91 41.84 -7.76
N ARG A 64 4.62 40.70 -7.73
CA ARG A 64 4.68 39.81 -8.92
C ARG A 64 4.31 38.37 -8.58
N ILE A 65 3.47 37.78 -9.43
CA ILE A 65 3.07 36.37 -9.41
C ILE A 65 4.34 35.53 -9.56
N ILE A 66 4.75 34.83 -8.50
CA ILE A 66 5.76 33.77 -8.59
C ILE A 66 5.15 32.62 -9.41
N THR A 67 5.73 32.32 -10.57
CA THR A 67 5.37 31.19 -11.44
C THR A 67 5.99 29.89 -10.93
N ASP A 68 5.48 28.73 -11.37
CA ASP A 68 5.98 27.41 -10.95
C ASP A 68 7.44 27.18 -11.35
N GLU A 69 7.86 27.73 -12.50
CA GLU A 69 9.25 27.68 -12.97
C GLU A 69 10.21 28.40 -12.02
N VAL A 70 9.94 29.66 -11.65
CA VAL A 70 10.82 30.45 -10.76
C VAL A 70 10.92 29.82 -9.37
N TYR A 71 9.85 29.14 -8.92
CA TYR A 71 9.81 28.42 -7.65
C TYR A 71 10.64 27.12 -7.68
N VAL A 72 10.49 26.31 -8.73
CA VAL A 72 11.26 25.08 -8.94
C VAL A 72 12.73 25.39 -9.22
N GLU A 73 13.03 26.42 -10.00
CA GLU A 73 14.39 26.94 -10.21
C GLU A 73 15.02 27.38 -8.89
N SER A 74 14.27 28.07 -8.02
CA SER A 74 14.77 28.48 -6.71
C SER A 74 15.07 27.27 -5.82
N LEU A 75 14.21 26.24 -5.82
CA LEU A 75 14.46 25.00 -5.10
C LEU A 75 15.65 24.23 -5.66
N ASN A 76 15.79 24.15 -7.00
CA ASN A 76 16.90 23.49 -7.67
C ASN A 76 18.23 24.21 -7.39
N VAL A 77 18.27 25.54 -7.45
CA VAL A 77 19.45 26.33 -7.11
C VAL A 77 19.81 26.17 -5.62
N LEU A 78 18.82 26.03 -4.73
CA LEU A 78 19.06 25.76 -3.31
C LEU A 78 19.61 24.33 -3.08
N VAL A 79 19.15 23.37 -3.86
CA VAL A 79 19.68 21.99 -3.89
C VAL A 79 21.11 21.98 -4.47
N ASP A 80 21.38 22.70 -5.55
CA ASP A 80 22.71 22.84 -6.16
C ASP A 80 23.69 23.58 -5.25
N LEU A 81 23.22 24.58 -4.51
CA LEU A 81 24.00 25.25 -3.47
C LEU A 81 24.30 24.31 -2.29
N ALA A 82 23.35 23.47 -1.88
CA ALA A 82 23.59 22.43 -0.89
C ALA A 82 24.62 21.39 -1.40
N PHE A 83 24.58 21.05 -2.70
CA PHE A 83 25.59 20.25 -3.37
C PHE A 83 26.96 20.94 -3.48
N CYS A 84 27.03 22.26 -3.60
CA CYS A 84 28.29 23.01 -3.55
C CYS A 84 28.87 23.03 -2.12
N VAL A 85 28.03 23.12 -1.09
CA VAL A 85 28.46 22.99 0.32
C VAL A 85 29.03 21.58 0.60
N ARG A 86 28.51 20.55 -0.07
CA ARG A 86 29.07 19.16 -0.13
C ARG A 86 30.52 19.11 -0.62
N SER A 87 31.00 20.09 -1.40
CA SER A 87 32.38 20.11 -1.91
C SER A 87 33.41 20.74 -0.96
N VAL A 88 32.97 21.52 0.04
CA VAL A 88 33.85 22.48 0.75
C VAL A 88 34.05 22.18 2.25
N GLY A 89 33.31 21.24 2.84
CA GLY A 89 33.64 20.69 4.16
C GLY A 89 33.50 21.64 5.37
N HIS A 90 32.80 22.78 5.26
CA HIS A 90 32.50 23.66 6.40
C HIS A 90 31.09 24.26 6.31
N GLY A 91 30.08 23.56 6.85
CA GLY A 91 28.66 23.83 6.57
C GLY A 91 27.83 24.62 7.59
N THR A 92 28.35 25.09 8.73
CA THR A 92 27.47 25.37 9.89
C THR A 92 26.71 26.72 9.89
N LYS A 93 27.22 27.79 9.26
CA LYS A 93 26.48 29.07 9.13
C LYS A 93 25.54 29.11 7.92
N ILE A 94 25.93 28.42 6.84
CA ILE A 94 25.16 28.35 5.60
C ILE A 94 23.95 27.42 5.79
N LEU A 95 24.11 26.22 6.37
CA LEU A 95 22.99 25.34 6.72
C LEU A 95 21.93 26.04 7.59
N GLY A 96 22.36 26.86 8.56
CA GLY A 96 21.47 27.65 9.42
C GLY A 96 20.62 28.68 8.66
N ARG A 97 21.18 29.31 7.63
CA ARG A 97 20.46 30.29 6.79
C ARG A 97 19.61 29.62 5.70
N PHE A 98 20.02 28.45 5.23
CA PHE A 98 19.22 27.60 4.33
C PHE A 98 17.97 27.05 5.01
N ALA A 99 18.10 26.54 6.24
CA ALA A 99 16.96 26.11 7.05
C ALA A 99 15.97 27.27 7.28
N PHE A 100 16.47 28.48 7.59
CA PHE A 100 15.64 29.67 7.72
C PHE A 100 14.92 30.08 6.42
N LEU A 101 15.55 29.85 5.25
CA LEU A 101 14.97 30.15 3.95
C LEU A 101 13.85 29.16 3.59
N ILE A 102 14.06 27.87 3.87
CA ILE A 102 13.04 26.82 3.68
C ILE A 102 11.87 27.03 4.66
N GLU A 103 12.14 27.37 5.92
CA GLU A 103 11.12 27.70 6.91
C GLU A 103 10.25 28.90 6.46
N ARG A 104 10.87 29.93 5.86
CA ARG A 104 10.15 31.07 5.25
C ARG A 104 9.39 30.71 3.98
N LEU A 105 9.88 29.77 3.17
CA LEU A 105 9.17 29.24 2.00
C LEU A 105 7.96 28.38 2.41
N LEU A 106 8.09 27.56 3.46
CA LEU A 106 6.98 26.82 4.07
C LEU A 106 5.88 27.77 4.59
N LEU A 107 6.26 28.89 5.20
CA LEU A 107 5.32 29.95 5.63
C LEU A 107 4.62 30.66 4.46
N GLN A 108 5.22 30.69 3.26
CA GLN A 108 4.58 31.22 2.05
C GLN A 108 3.70 30.18 1.35
N LEU A 109 4.02 28.89 1.45
CA LEU A 109 3.23 27.77 0.94
C LEU A 109 1.89 27.61 1.68
N ASP A 110 1.78 28.02 2.94
CA ASP A 110 0.49 28.12 3.65
C ASP A 110 -0.53 29.03 2.93
N LYS A 111 -0.07 29.90 2.02
CA LYS A 111 -0.93 30.77 1.20
C LYS A 111 -1.27 30.19 -0.18
N ARG A 112 -0.77 29.00 -0.56
CA ARG A 112 -1.02 28.32 -1.86
C ARG A 112 -1.09 26.78 -1.71
N PRO A 113 -2.31 26.23 -1.47
CA PRO A 113 -2.51 24.82 -1.08
C PRO A 113 -2.26 23.76 -2.17
N ASP A 114 -2.14 24.15 -3.44
CA ASP A 114 -1.93 23.26 -4.59
C ASP A 114 -0.51 22.65 -4.68
N ARG A 115 0.46 23.15 -3.91
CA ARG A 115 1.91 22.90 -4.10
C ARG A 115 2.55 21.96 -3.08
N ILE A 116 1.71 21.26 -2.33
CA ILE A 116 2.01 20.72 -1.00
C ILE A 116 2.36 19.24 -1.00
N ALA A 117 1.80 18.50 -1.96
CA ALA A 117 1.95 17.05 -2.10
C ALA A 117 3.38 16.60 -2.50
N HIS A 118 4.39 17.45 -2.30
CA HIS A 118 5.79 17.27 -2.73
C HIS A 118 6.74 17.19 -1.54
N ILE A 119 6.27 17.60 -0.37
CA ILE A 119 7.09 17.83 0.80
C ILE A 119 7.63 16.52 1.44
N PRO A 120 6.84 15.44 1.59
CA PRO A 120 7.35 14.15 2.07
C PRO A 120 8.51 13.60 1.24
N SER A 121 8.39 13.65 -0.08
CA SER A 121 9.42 13.17 -1.01
C SER A 121 10.68 14.02 -0.93
N ILE A 122 10.56 15.32 -0.67
CA ILE A 122 11.69 16.22 -0.43
C ILE A 122 12.36 15.89 0.92
N VAL A 123 11.59 15.64 1.98
CA VAL A 123 12.13 15.22 3.29
C VAL A 123 12.86 13.90 3.20
N GLU A 124 12.27 12.92 2.52
CA GLU A 124 12.87 11.60 2.35
C GLU A 124 14.12 11.67 1.48
N ALA A 125 14.12 12.48 0.42
CA ALA A 125 15.31 12.79 -0.38
C ALA A 125 16.41 13.44 0.46
N MET A 126 16.06 14.42 1.30
CA MET A 126 17.02 15.05 2.20
C MET A 126 17.57 14.04 3.21
N ASN A 127 16.74 13.23 3.85
CA ASN A 127 17.16 12.20 4.81
C ASN A 127 18.07 11.14 4.18
N SER A 128 17.68 10.61 3.02
CA SER A 128 18.46 9.59 2.32
C SER A 128 19.81 10.14 1.83
N GLU A 129 19.84 11.37 1.31
CA GLU A 129 21.10 12.03 0.96
C GLU A 129 21.98 12.27 2.20
N LEU A 130 21.39 12.61 3.34
CA LEU A 130 22.16 12.76 4.57
C LEU A 130 22.78 11.45 4.99
N GLU A 131 22.01 10.35 5.03
CA GLU A 131 22.50 9.02 5.36
C GLU A 131 23.62 8.57 4.41
N ASN A 132 23.44 8.78 3.10
CA ASN A 132 24.45 8.47 2.08
C ASN A 132 25.74 9.29 2.28
N ASN A 133 25.60 10.58 2.63
CA ASN A 133 26.73 11.45 2.93
C ASN A 133 27.43 11.02 4.22
N PHE A 134 26.68 10.60 5.25
CA PHE A 134 27.25 10.04 6.47
C PHE A 134 28.04 8.76 6.20
N LEU A 135 27.51 7.86 5.36
CA LEU A 135 28.21 6.63 4.96
C LEU A 135 29.47 6.93 4.15
N SER A 136 29.38 7.81 3.15
CA SER A 136 30.50 8.16 2.27
C SER A 136 31.62 8.87 3.03
N ILE A 137 31.29 9.77 3.96
CA ILE A 137 32.26 10.41 4.85
C ILE A 137 32.89 9.35 5.78
N LYS A 138 32.10 8.43 6.33
CA LYS A 138 32.63 7.34 7.15
C LYS A 138 33.61 6.47 6.37
N GLU A 139 33.32 6.11 5.12
CA GLU A 139 34.19 5.33 4.23
C GLU A 139 35.49 6.08 3.89
N LEU A 140 35.41 7.30 3.38
CA LEU A 140 36.57 8.15 3.03
C LEU A 140 37.54 8.38 4.20
N TYR A 141 37.01 8.52 5.41
CA TYR A 141 37.83 8.74 6.60
C TYR A 141 38.35 7.45 7.23
N SER A 142 37.64 6.32 7.07
CA SER A 142 38.13 5.00 7.46
C SER A 142 39.41 4.64 6.70
N GLU A 143 39.49 5.03 5.43
CA GLU A 143 40.70 4.88 4.60
C GLU A 143 41.87 5.80 5.04
N CYS A 144 41.58 6.94 5.67
CA CYS A 144 42.59 7.91 6.12
C CYS A 144 43.15 7.63 7.53
N LEU A 145 42.50 6.77 8.32
CA LEU A 145 42.84 6.47 9.73
C LEU A 145 43.92 5.38 9.91
N VAL A 146 45.02 5.48 9.14
CA VAL A 146 46.13 4.52 9.21
C VAL A 146 47.01 4.69 10.47
N ASN A 147 46.90 5.83 11.18
CA ASN A 147 47.72 6.11 12.37
C ASN A 147 46.92 5.99 13.68
N ARG A 148 47.23 4.94 14.47
CA ARG A 148 46.40 4.45 15.60
C ARG A 148 46.35 5.36 16.84
N ASP A 149 47.28 6.30 17.00
CA ASP A 149 47.44 7.02 18.28
C ASP A 149 46.49 8.21 18.48
N ASN A 150 45.93 8.79 17.41
CA ASN A 150 45.02 9.97 17.49
C ASN A 150 43.59 9.71 16.98
N ALA A 151 43.30 8.49 16.51
CA ALA A 151 42.01 8.11 15.93
C ALA A 151 40.81 8.30 16.88
N PRO A 152 40.87 7.95 18.18
CA PRO A 152 39.71 8.07 19.07
C PRO A 152 39.31 9.52 19.38
N ALA A 153 40.30 10.40 19.56
CA ALA A 153 40.07 11.81 19.89
C ALA A 153 39.54 12.60 18.68
N LEU A 154 40.09 12.36 17.48
CA LEU A 154 39.59 12.95 16.24
C LEU A 154 38.17 12.46 15.91
N THR A 155 37.88 11.18 16.12
CA THR A 155 36.54 10.61 15.95
C THR A 155 35.53 11.23 16.93
N ALA A 156 35.92 11.44 18.20
CA ALA A 156 35.06 12.08 19.20
C ALA A 156 34.78 13.57 18.91
N ILE A 157 35.79 14.32 18.46
CA ILE A 157 35.66 15.74 18.11
C ILE A 157 34.81 15.91 16.84
N LEU A 158 35.03 15.07 15.81
CA LEU A 158 34.22 15.08 14.59
C LEU A 158 32.78 14.67 14.85
N ASN A 159 32.56 13.62 15.65
CA ASN A 159 31.23 13.23 16.08
C ASN A 159 30.54 14.37 16.84
N ASN A 160 31.23 15.09 17.71
CA ASN A 160 30.63 16.24 18.42
C ASN A 160 30.33 17.43 17.49
N ILE A 161 31.23 17.81 16.58
CA ILE A 161 31.03 18.94 15.65
C ILE A 161 29.87 18.64 14.68
N ILE A 162 29.80 17.41 14.16
CA ILE A 162 28.74 16.98 13.25
C ILE A 162 27.40 16.85 13.99
N ARG A 163 27.42 16.30 15.21
CA ARG A 163 26.23 16.08 16.07
C ARG A 163 25.66 17.36 16.68
N GLU A 164 26.46 18.35 17.03
CA GLU A 164 25.94 19.60 17.62
C GLU A 164 25.32 20.54 16.57
N LYS A 165 25.94 20.67 15.39
CA LYS A 165 25.57 21.76 14.44
C LYS A 165 24.80 21.30 13.21
N THR A 166 25.01 20.07 12.73
CA THR A 166 24.24 19.52 11.60
C THR A 166 22.91 18.96 12.09
N THR A 167 22.92 18.20 13.18
CA THR A 167 21.71 17.58 13.73
C THR A 167 20.69 18.58 14.27
N HIS A 168 21.11 19.72 14.82
CA HIS A 168 20.17 20.69 15.41
C HIS A 168 19.45 21.54 14.35
N VAL A 169 20.17 22.07 13.35
CA VAL A 169 19.57 22.91 12.29
C VAL A 169 18.73 22.07 11.33
N LEU A 170 19.26 20.92 10.95
CA LEU A 170 18.60 19.99 10.05
C LEU A 170 17.48 19.24 10.75
N GLY A 171 17.65 18.90 12.04
CA GLY A 171 16.58 18.38 12.89
C GLY A 171 15.43 19.38 13.02
N ASN A 172 15.71 20.67 13.18
CA ASN A 172 14.68 21.71 13.20
C ASN A 172 13.98 21.86 11.85
N LEU A 173 14.72 21.77 10.74
CA LEU A 173 14.15 21.79 9.40
C LEU A 173 13.27 20.56 9.14
N ILE A 174 13.78 19.37 9.42
CA ILE A 174 13.06 18.10 9.34
C ILE A 174 11.81 18.16 10.22
N ASN A 175 11.91 18.69 11.44
CA ASN A 175 10.74 18.86 12.32
C ASN A 175 9.75 19.87 11.77
N SER A 176 10.19 21.00 11.22
CA SER A 176 9.31 22.00 10.59
C SER A 176 8.58 21.44 9.39
N ILE A 177 9.28 20.64 8.59
CA ILE A 177 8.70 19.98 7.43
C ILE A 177 7.76 18.85 7.85
N LYS A 178 8.15 18.01 8.82
CA LYS A 178 7.27 16.99 9.42
C LYS A 178 6.00 17.61 10.00
N ASN A 179 6.12 18.74 10.69
CA ASN A 179 4.98 19.48 11.25
C ASN A 179 4.10 20.10 10.16
N TYR A 180 4.67 20.47 9.01
CA TYR A 180 3.90 20.94 7.87
C TYR A 180 3.20 19.78 7.17
N ASP A 181 3.90 18.69 6.93
CA ASP A 181 3.35 17.46 6.34
C ASP A 181 2.20 16.91 7.18
N ALA A 182 2.39 16.79 8.50
CA ALA A 182 1.35 16.38 9.44
C ALA A 182 0.11 17.30 9.42
N ARG A 183 0.30 18.62 9.23
CA ARG A 183 -0.82 19.55 9.07
C ARG A 183 -1.55 19.34 7.75
N LYS A 184 -0.82 19.04 6.68
CA LYS A 184 -1.36 18.90 5.33
C LYS A 184 -1.99 17.54 5.07
N SER A 185 -1.47 16.48 5.68
CA SER A 185 -2.15 15.20 5.76
C SER A 185 -3.47 15.28 6.52
N ALA A 186 -3.63 16.26 7.42
CA ALA A 186 -4.87 16.49 8.17
C ALA A 186 -5.90 17.37 7.45
N GLU A 187 -5.52 18.10 6.38
CA GLU A 187 -6.45 19.01 5.67
C GLU A 187 -7.68 18.33 5.07
N PRO A 188 -7.56 17.19 4.36
CA PRO A 188 -8.73 16.50 3.80
C PRO A 188 -9.74 16.09 4.88
N PHE A 189 -9.24 15.68 6.05
CA PHE A 189 -10.08 15.38 7.20
C PHE A 189 -10.77 16.64 7.73
N GLN A 190 -10.04 17.76 7.82
CA GLN A 190 -10.60 19.02 8.28
C GLN A 190 -11.70 19.55 7.34
N GLU A 191 -11.51 19.42 6.02
CA GLU A 191 -12.50 19.80 5.01
C GLU A 191 -13.81 19.02 5.15
N VAL A 192 -13.73 17.71 5.41
CA VAL A 192 -14.90 16.89 5.71
C VAL A 192 -15.59 17.36 7.00
N LEU A 193 -14.82 17.60 8.06
CA LEU A 193 -15.37 18.07 9.34
C LEU A 193 -16.03 19.43 9.22
N ASP A 194 -15.44 20.36 8.46
CA ASP A 194 -15.97 21.71 8.26
C ASP A 194 -17.24 21.68 7.41
N THR A 195 -17.30 20.81 6.40
CA THR A 195 -18.50 20.57 5.59
C THR A 195 -19.66 20.04 6.43
N ILE A 196 -19.38 19.13 7.37
CA ILE A 196 -20.41 18.60 8.28
C ILE A 196 -20.85 19.66 9.29
N LYS A 197 -19.92 20.42 9.88
CA LYS A 197 -20.23 21.51 10.82
C LYS A 197 -21.04 22.65 10.19
N ALA A 198 -20.93 22.84 8.88
CA ALA A 198 -21.70 23.86 8.17
C ALA A 198 -23.20 23.53 8.09
N LYS A 199 -23.62 22.29 8.38
CA LYS A 199 -25.04 21.90 8.45
C LYS A 199 -25.63 22.30 9.80
N HIS A 200 -26.84 22.88 9.77
CA HIS A 200 -27.55 23.37 10.95
C HIS A 200 -28.11 22.24 11.83
N GLU A 201 -28.66 21.20 11.23
CA GLU A 201 -29.13 19.97 11.89
C GLU A 201 -28.52 18.78 11.15
N LEU A 202 -28.00 17.82 11.91
CA LEU A 202 -27.37 16.62 11.38
C LEU A 202 -28.34 15.45 11.52
N GLU A 203 -28.62 14.77 10.42
CA GLU A 203 -29.37 13.52 10.40
C GLU A 203 -28.44 12.36 10.06
N LEU A 204 -28.80 11.14 10.48
CA LEU A 204 -28.01 9.95 10.13
C LEU A 204 -27.90 9.75 8.61
N ASP A 205 -28.86 10.24 7.83
CA ASP A 205 -28.83 10.17 6.35
C ASP A 205 -27.76 11.06 5.72
N ASP A 206 -27.25 12.06 6.45
CA ASP A 206 -26.10 12.85 6.01
C ASP A 206 -24.83 12.01 5.93
N PHE A 207 -24.77 10.91 6.70
CA PHE A 207 -23.63 10.00 6.84
C PHE A 207 -23.78 8.72 6.01
N VAL A 208 -24.84 8.60 5.21
CA VAL A 208 -25.10 7.45 4.34
C VAL A 208 -24.96 7.86 2.88
N TYR A 209 -24.40 6.99 2.04
CA TYR A 209 -24.30 7.20 0.59
C TYR A 209 -24.68 5.93 -0.16
N SER A 210 -25.25 6.05 -1.36
CA SER A 210 -25.52 4.91 -2.24
C SER A 210 -24.43 4.75 -3.30
N PHE A 211 -24.23 3.51 -3.79
CA PHE A 211 -23.35 3.20 -4.91
C PHE A 211 -23.90 2.03 -5.74
N GLY A 212 -23.43 1.89 -6.97
CA GLY A 212 -23.91 0.93 -7.97
C GLY A 212 -24.13 1.64 -9.30
N THR A 213 -24.08 0.90 -10.42
CA THR A 213 -24.28 1.48 -11.76
C THR A 213 -25.71 2.01 -11.99
N ASP A 214 -26.64 1.69 -11.08
CA ASP A 214 -28.00 2.22 -11.04
C ASP A 214 -28.15 3.50 -10.21
N SER A 215 -27.10 3.94 -9.50
CA SER A 215 -27.12 5.17 -8.71
C SER A 215 -26.34 6.30 -9.39
N ASN A 216 -26.88 7.51 -9.34
CA ASN A 216 -26.23 8.75 -9.77
C ASN A 216 -26.13 9.76 -8.61
N GLU A 217 -26.29 9.31 -7.36
CA GLU A 217 -26.18 10.19 -6.20
C GLU A 217 -24.79 10.82 -6.15
N SER A 218 -24.75 12.13 -5.86
CA SER A 218 -23.51 12.84 -5.58
C SER A 218 -23.56 13.51 -4.22
N ARG A 219 -22.46 13.41 -3.48
CA ARG A 219 -22.23 14.03 -2.16
C ARG A 219 -21.22 15.19 -2.24
N GLU A 220 -20.88 15.64 -3.44
CA GLU A 220 -19.97 16.76 -3.72
C GLU A 220 -18.68 16.70 -2.88
N ALA A 221 -18.45 17.67 -1.99
CA ALA A 221 -17.25 17.76 -1.15
C ALA A 221 -17.05 16.57 -0.20
N LEU A 222 -18.10 15.80 0.11
CA LEU A 222 -18.02 14.60 0.95
C LEU A 222 -17.70 13.33 0.15
N GLU A 223 -17.55 13.41 -1.17
CA GLU A 223 -17.06 12.30 -1.99
C GLU A 223 -15.55 12.16 -1.90
N SER A 224 -15.08 11.80 -0.71
CA SER A 224 -13.67 11.66 -0.42
C SER A 224 -13.38 10.32 0.26
N PRO A 225 -12.15 9.78 0.13
CA PRO A 225 -11.70 8.63 0.91
C PRO A 225 -11.84 8.84 2.41
N GLU A 226 -11.68 10.07 2.90
CA GLU A 226 -11.76 10.41 4.31
C GLU A 226 -13.19 10.22 4.83
N PHE A 227 -14.21 10.68 4.11
CA PHE A 227 -15.61 10.53 4.53
C PHE A 227 -16.15 9.11 4.25
N MET A 228 -15.90 8.57 3.06
CA MET A 228 -16.52 7.31 2.62
C MET A 228 -15.73 6.06 3.02
N GLY A 229 -14.46 6.23 3.36
CA GLY A 229 -13.49 5.14 3.41
C GLY A 229 -13.01 4.75 2.02
N GLY A 230 -11.83 4.11 1.95
CA GLY A 230 -11.23 3.71 0.68
C GLY A 230 -12.09 2.74 -0.15
N LYS A 231 -12.80 1.80 0.52
CA LYS A 231 -13.70 0.85 -0.15
C LYS A 231 -14.94 1.54 -0.72
N GLY A 232 -15.56 2.43 0.06
CA GLY A 232 -16.75 3.18 -0.33
C GLY A 232 -16.49 4.07 -1.53
N PHE A 233 -15.43 4.87 -1.43
CA PHE A 233 -14.99 5.74 -2.51
C PHE A 233 -14.67 4.95 -3.79
N SER A 234 -14.05 3.77 -3.66
CA SER A 234 -13.83 2.88 -4.79
C SER A 234 -15.13 2.45 -5.48
N GLN A 235 -16.21 2.12 -4.75
CA GLN A 235 -17.45 1.67 -5.38
C GLN A 235 -18.10 2.77 -6.21
N ILE A 236 -18.15 4.00 -5.67
CA ILE A 236 -18.71 5.15 -6.40
C ILE A 236 -17.90 5.41 -7.66
N ARG A 237 -16.57 5.42 -7.55
CA ARG A 237 -15.69 5.64 -8.69
C ARG A 237 -15.88 4.57 -9.77
N ASN A 238 -15.89 3.29 -9.39
CA ASN A 238 -16.10 2.18 -10.34
C ASN A 238 -17.47 2.27 -11.01
N SER A 239 -18.51 2.62 -10.26
CA SER A 239 -19.86 2.83 -10.81
C SER A 239 -19.84 3.89 -11.90
N ARG A 240 -19.16 5.02 -11.67
CA ARG A 240 -19.03 6.11 -12.65
C ARG A 240 -18.17 5.75 -13.85
N ILE A 241 -17.07 5.02 -13.64
CA ILE A 241 -16.23 4.53 -14.74
C ILE A 241 -17.09 3.68 -15.67
N ILE A 242 -17.84 2.71 -15.14
CA ILE A 242 -18.70 1.82 -15.94
C ILE A 242 -19.81 2.61 -16.65
N GLN A 243 -20.52 3.49 -15.94
CA GLN A 243 -21.59 4.31 -16.51
C GLN A 243 -21.08 5.23 -17.65
N SER A 244 -19.97 5.94 -17.43
CA SER A 244 -19.44 6.91 -18.40
C SER A 244 -18.81 6.23 -19.62
N SER A 245 -18.16 5.08 -19.43
CA SER A 245 -17.54 4.31 -20.50
C SER A 245 -18.52 3.42 -21.27
N LYS A 246 -19.74 3.21 -20.74
CA LYS A 246 -20.77 2.32 -21.31
C LYS A 246 -20.25 0.91 -21.61
N LEU A 247 -19.37 0.40 -20.75
CA LEU A 247 -18.81 -0.94 -20.91
C LEU A 247 -19.92 -1.98 -20.76
N PRO A 248 -20.20 -2.80 -21.79
CA PRO A 248 -21.15 -3.89 -21.63
C PRO A 248 -20.60 -4.90 -20.64
N ARG A 249 -21.50 -5.63 -19.96
CA ARG A 249 -21.16 -6.77 -19.09
C ARG A 249 -20.35 -6.43 -17.82
N PHE A 250 -20.22 -5.16 -17.47
CA PHE A 250 -19.70 -4.74 -16.16
C PHE A 250 -20.81 -4.19 -15.27
N ASP A 251 -20.71 -4.49 -13.98
CA ASP A 251 -21.53 -3.87 -12.95
C ASP A 251 -20.73 -3.69 -11.65
N VAL A 252 -21.26 -2.91 -10.72
CA VAL A 252 -20.83 -2.85 -9.32
C VAL A 252 -21.97 -3.39 -8.48
N PRO A 253 -21.75 -4.38 -7.58
CA PRO A 253 -22.82 -4.89 -6.75
C PRO A 253 -23.46 -3.76 -5.94
N LYS A 254 -24.78 -3.67 -6.02
CA LYS A 254 -25.54 -2.51 -5.53
C LYS A 254 -25.43 -2.40 -4.02
N GLY A 255 -25.24 -1.20 -3.51
CA GLY A 255 -25.05 -1.04 -2.07
C GLY A 255 -25.24 0.38 -1.55
N TYR A 256 -25.04 0.47 -0.24
CA TYR A 256 -24.97 1.70 0.54
C TYR A 256 -23.75 1.63 1.45
N GLY A 257 -23.18 2.77 1.79
CA GLY A 257 -22.14 2.87 2.80
C GLY A 257 -22.51 3.87 3.88
N PHE A 258 -22.16 3.53 5.11
CA PHE A 258 -22.03 4.47 6.22
C PHE A 258 -20.63 5.07 6.19
N SER A 259 -20.55 6.37 6.38
CA SER A 259 -19.30 7.12 6.47
C SER A 259 -18.40 6.64 7.62
N THR A 260 -17.13 7.02 7.56
CA THR A 260 -16.13 6.80 8.61
C THR A 260 -16.45 7.55 9.92
N LEU A 261 -17.33 8.54 9.87
CA LEU A 261 -17.73 9.34 11.04
C LEU A 261 -18.96 8.76 11.76
N THR A 262 -19.70 7.87 11.12
CA THR A 262 -20.99 7.37 11.63
C THR A 262 -20.87 6.79 13.04
N TRP A 263 -19.90 5.89 13.26
CA TRP A 263 -19.72 5.25 14.57
C TRP A 263 -19.29 6.25 15.65
N HIS A 264 -18.48 7.24 15.29
CA HIS A 264 -18.08 8.30 16.23
C HIS A 264 -19.29 9.11 16.72
N TYR A 265 -20.19 9.51 15.82
CA TYR A 265 -21.41 10.26 16.18
C TYR A 265 -22.41 9.42 16.98
N ILE A 266 -22.51 8.11 16.70
CA ILE A 266 -23.30 7.20 17.53
C ILE A 266 -22.73 7.14 18.96
N LYS A 267 -21.41 6.96 19.12
CA LYS A 267 -20.76 6.89 20.44
C LYS A 267 -20.84 8.20 21.23
N ARG A 268 -20.86 9.35 20.54
CA ARG A 268 -21.03 10.66 21.17
C ARG A 268 -22.49 10.92 21.61
N GLY A 269 -23.43 10.10 21.14
CA GLY A 269 -24.85 10.18 21.50
C GLY A 269 -25.68 11.08 20.58
N ASP A 270 -25.15 11.51 19.43
CA ASP A 270 -25.92 12.29 18.45
C ASP A 270 -26.96 11.43 17.75
N PHE A 271 -26.68 10.13 17.58
CA PHE A 271 -27.59 9.13 17.01
C PHE A 271 -27.67 7.91 17.93
N SER A 272 -28.85 7.32 18.06
CA SER A 272 -29.03 6.09 18.83
C SER A 272 -28.77 4.84 17.99
N LEU A 273 -28.56 3.69 18.67
CA LEU A 273 -28.51 2.39 17.98
C LEU A 273 -29.86 2.03 17.33
N ASP A 274 -30.97 2.56 17.84
CA ASP A 274 -32.29 2.38 17.22
C ASP A 274 -32.42 3.17 15.90
N ASP A 275 -31.84 4.36 15.83
CA ASP A 275 -31.75 5.15 14.59
C ASP A 275 -30.92 4.40 13.55
N LEU A 276 -29.77 3.85 13.97
CA LEU A 276 -28.94 2.99 13.12
C LEU A 276 -29.73 1.78 12.60
N ARG A 277 -30.44 1.07 13.48
CA ARG A 277 -31.24 -0.11 13.12
C ARG A 277 -32.33 0.22 12.10
N LYS A 278 -33.10 1.28 12.34
CA LYS A 278 -34.11 1.78 11.39
C LYS A 278 -33.48 2.10 10.04
N LYS A 279 -32.31 2.75 10.04
CA LYS A 279 -31.62 3.11 8.80
C LYS A 279 -31.13 1.88 8.03
N ILE A 280 -30.56 0.88 8.71
CA ILE A 280 -30.14 -0.39 8.12
C ILE A 280 -31.32 -1.11 7.45
N PHE A 281 -32.48 -1.16 8.10
CA PHE A 281 -33.67 -1.81 7.54
C PHE A 281 -34.21 -1.05 6.32
N GLY A 282 -34.23 0.29 6.37
CA GLY A 282 -34.57 1.11 5.20
C GLY A 282 -33.59 0.92 4.04
N ILE A 283 -32.29 0.74 4.31
CA ILE A 283 -31.29 0.38 3.29
C ILE A 283 -31.62 -0.99 2.67
N ALA A 284 -31.93 -2.00 3.48
CA ALA A 284 -32.28 -3.33 3.00
C ALA A 284 -33.53 -3.30 2.10
N GLU A 285 -34.58 -2.56 2.46
CA GLU A 285 -35.77 -2.36 1.62
C GLU A 285 -35.45 -1.70 0.27
N ASN A 286 -34.59 -0.68 0.28
CA ASN A 286 -34.15 -0.04 -0.96
C ASN A 286 -33.34 -1.00 -1.83
N LEU A 287 -32.45 -1.79 -1.26
CA LEU A 287 -31.67 -2.80 -2.00
C LEU A 287 -32.57 -3.87 -2.60
N GLN A 288 -33.63 -4.29 -1.91
CA GLN A 288 -34.62 -5.21 -2.48
C GLN A 288 -35.29 -4.61 -3.73
N ARG A 289 -35.69 -3.34 -3.68
CA ARG A 289 -36.24 -2.62 -4.86
C ARG A 289 -35.23 -2.51 -6.00
N ARG A 290 -33.97 -2.17 -5.69
CA ARG A 290 -32.90 -1.97 -6.68
C ARG A 290 -32.46 -3.27 -7.34
N THR A 291 -32.43 -4.38 -6.61
CA THR A 291 -31.95 -5.68 -7.11
C THR A 291 -33.06 -6.55 -7.69
N GLY A 292 -34.32 -6.31 -7.30
CA GLY A 292 -35.45 -7.20 -7.63
C GLY A 292 -35.45 -8.51 -6.83
N LYS A 293 -34.55 -8.65 -5.85
CA LYS A 293 -34.45 -9.78 -4.93
C LYS A 293 -35.05 -9.42 -3.58
N LYS A 294 -35.36 -10.41 -2.74
CA LYS A 294 -36.00 -10.18 -1.44
C LYS A 294 -35.20 -10.78 -0.29
N LEU A 295 -34.95 -9.99 0.75
CA LEU A 295 -34.23 -10.45 1.94
C LEU A 295 -35.11 -11.48 2.67
N GLY A 296 -34.54 -12.65 2.97
CA GLY A 296 -35.28 -13.75 3.58
C GLY A 296 -36.14 -14.60 2.64
N ASP A 297 -36.11 -14.34 1.33
CA ASP A 297 -36.87 -15.15 0.38
C ASP A 297 -36.20 -16.49 0.07
N GLY A 298 -37.00 -17.55 -0.01
CA GLY A 298 -36.51 -18.91 -0.25
C GLY A 298 -36.33 -19.26 -1.72
N GLU A 299 -36.76 -18.42 -2.66
CA GLU A 299 -36.70 -18.69 -4.10
C GLU A 299 -35.73 -17.76 -4.83
N ASN A 300 -35.77 -16.47 -4.53
CA ASN A 300 -34.85 -15.46 -5.08
C ASN A 300 -34.27 -14.57 -3.95
N PRO A 301 -33.44 -15.15 -3.06
CA PRO A 301 -32.90 -14.44 -1.90
C PRO A 301 -32.02 -13.25 -2.31
N LEU A 302 -32.23 -12.12 -1.62
CA LEU A 302 -31.22 -11.07 -1.54
C LEU A 302 -30.23 -11.44 -0.44
N LEU A 303 -29.01 -11.80 -0.84
CA LEU A 303 -27.89 -11.96 0.08
C LEU A 303 -27.06 -10.68 0.13
N LEU A 304 -26.61 -10.31 1.31
CA LEU A 304 -25.86 -9.07 1.56
C LEU A 304 -24.47 -9.36 2.15
N MET A 305 -23.62 -8.34 2.11
CA MET A 305 -22.34 -8.30 2.81
C MET A 305 -22.27 -7.03 3.65
N ALA A 306 -21.67 -7.13 4.84
CA ALA A 306 -21.25 -6.01 5.65
C ALA A 306 -19.72 -5.95 5.61
N ARG A 307 -19.16 -4.89 4.99
CA ARG A 307 -17.72 -4.74 4.77
C ARG A 307 -17.22 -3.48 5.46
N SER A 308 -16.20 -3.62 6.30
CA SER A 308 -15.45 -2.49 6.86
C SER A 308 -14.80 -1.64 5.75
N GLY A 309 -14.80 -0.32 5.94
CA GLY A 309 -14.20 0.64 5.01
C GLY A 309 -13.52 1.78 5.76
N SER A 310 -12.29 1.58 6.23
CA SER A 310 -11.43 2.63 6.78
C SER A 310 -10.86 3.53 5.68
N VAL A 311 -10.37 4.72 6.07
CA VAL A 311 -9.71 5.67 5.15
C VAL A 311 -8.47 5.03 4.51
N VAL A 312 -7.64 4.39 5.33
CA VAL A 312 -6.46 3.65 4.88
C VAL A 312 -6.72 2.16 5.03
N SER A 313 -6.35 1.37 4.01
CA SER A 313 -6.53 -0.08 4.02
C SER A 313 -5.76 -0.72 5.18
N MET A 314 -6.45 -1.50 6.00
CA MET A 314 -5.89 -2.33 7.08
C MET A 314 -6.21 -3.81 6.78
N PRO A 315 -5.44 -4.47 5.89
CA PRO A 315 -5.70 -5.85 5.48
C PRO A 315 -5.67 -6.80 6.67
N GLY A 316 -6.58 -7.78 6.70
CA GLY A 316 -6.62 -8.83 7.73
C GLY A 316 -7.02 -8.38 9.14
N ILE A 317 -7.28 -7.08 9.36
CA ILE A 317 -7.56 -6.52 10.69
C ILE A 317 -9.05 -6.25 10.89
N LEU A 318 -9.74 -5.73 9.88
CA LEU A 318 -11.15 -5.33 9.99
C LEU A 318 -12.10 -6.40 9.44
N ASP A 319 -13.23 -6.56 10.11
CA ASP A 319 -14.19 -7.62 9.81
C ASP A 319 -14.92 -7.45 8.47
N THR A 320 -15.34 -8.58 7.91
CA THR A 320 -16.25 -8.66 6.76
C THR A 320 -17.15 -9.88 6.94
N ILE A 321 -18.45 -9.64 6.94
CA ILE A 321 -19.47 -10.69 7.03
C ILE A 321 -20.12 -10.83 5.65
N SER A 322 -20.23 -12.07 5.16
CA SER A 322 -20.73 -12.37 3.82
C SER A 322 -22.00 -13.20 3.86
N HIS A 323 -22.74 -13.24 2.75
CA HIS A 323 -23.94 -14.07 2.57
C HIS A 323 -25.03 -13.81 3.63
N ILE A 324 -25.09 -12.61 4.21
CA ILE A 324 -26.09 -12.20 5.19
C ILE A 324 -27.48 -12.32 4.58
N GLY A 325 -28.42 -12.90 5.33
CA GLY A 325 -29.80 -13.07 4.94
C GLY A 325 -30.19 -14.49 4.55
N ILE A 326 -29.27 -15.45 4.69
CA ILE A 326 -29.52 -16.88 4.53
C ILE A 326 -29.66 -17.58 5.89
N ASN A 327 -30.50 -18.61 5.93
CA ASN A 327 -30.62 -19.53 7.05
C ASN A 327 -30.88 -20.95 6.51
N LYS A 328 -30.99 -21.94 7.40
CA LYS A 328 -31.24 -23.35 7.02
C LYS A 328 -32.44 -23.51 6.09
N GLU A 329 -33.55 -22.84 6.38
CA GLU A 329 -34.78 -22.97 5.60
C GLU A 329 -34.67 -22.29 4.23
N ILE A 330 -34.05 -21.11 4.17
CA ILE A 330 -33.79 -20.39 2.92
C ILE A 330 -32.85 -21.21 2.03
N ALA A 331 -31.76 -21.76 2.57
CA ALA A 331 -30.83 -22.62 1.82
C ALA A 331 -31.55 -23.85 1.25
N ARG A 332 -32.41 -24.50 2.04
CA ARG A 332 -33.20 -25.66 1.63
C ARG A 332 -34.21 -25.35 0.52
N ARG A 333 -34.84 -24.16 0.55
CA ARG A 333 -35.78 -23.75 -0.50
C ARG A 333 -35.03 -23.31 -1.75
N TRP A 334 -33.96 -22.53 -1.59
CA TRP A 334 -33.22 -21.96 -2.68
C TRP A 334 -32.49 -23.02 -3.49
N SER A 335 -31.96 -24.06 -2.83
CA SER A 335 -31.33 -25.21 -3.48
C SER A 335 -32.21 -25.88 -4.54
N LYS A 336 -33.53 -25.84 -4.39
CA LYS A 336 -34.49 -26.41 -5.35
C LYS A 336 -34.65 -25.58 -6.63
N THR A 337 -34.24 -24.32 -6.59
CA THR A 337 -34.33 -23.38 -7.73
C THR A 337 -33.03 -23.28 -8.52
N LEU A 338 -31.90 -23.68 -7.91
CA LEU A 338 -30.58 -23.59 -8.51
C LEU A 338 -30.31 -24.79 -9.43
N LYS A 339 -29.53 -24.54 -10.49
CA LYS A 339 -29.00 -25.60 -11.36
C LYS A 339 -28.01 -26.49 -10.62
N GLU A 340 -27.23 -25.91 -9.70
CA GLU A 340 -26.32 -26.62 -8.80
C GLU A 340 -26.81 -26.45 -7.34
N PRO A 341 -27.65 -27.36 -6.82
CA PRO A 341 -28.28 -27.22 -5.50
C PRO A 341 -27.30 -27.07 -4.33
N ALA A 342 -26.11 -27.67 -4.43
CA ALA A 342 -25.06 -27.59 -3.40
C ALA A 342 -24.63 -26.15 -3.11
N ARG A 343 -24.73 -25.24 -4.09
CA ARG A 343 -24.31 -23.83 -3.96
C ARG A 343 -25.09 -23.06 -2.91
N ALA A 344 -26.35 -23.41 -2.67
CA ALA A 344 -27.14 -22.82 -1.59
C ALA A 344 -26.56 -23.15 -0.19
N TYR A 345 -26.07 -24.39 -0.02
CA TYR A 345 -25.46 -24.83 1.25
C TYR A 345 -24.02 -24.32 1.39
N GLN A 346 -23.27 -24.19 0.30
CA GLN A 346 -21.98 -23.49 0.30
C GLN A 346 -22.14 -22.04 0.78
N ALA A 347 -23.16 -21.32 0.29
CA ALA A 347 -23.48 -19.96 0.74
C ALA A 347 -23.87 -19.93 2.22
N TYR A 348 -24.65 -20.92 2.69
CA TYR A 348 -25.06 -21.01 4.10
C TYR A 348 -23.88 -21.28 5.04
N LEU A 349 -23.01 -22.23 4.70
CA LEU A 349 -21.77 -22.50 5.43
C LEU A 349 -20.85 -21.27 5.44
N SER A 350 -20.71 -20.58 4.31
CA SER A 350 -19.93 -19.33 4.22
C SER A 350 -20.48 -18.24 5.14
N PHE A 351 -21.81 -18.10 5.21
CA PHE A 351 -22.46 -17.20 6.16
C PHE A 351 -22.13 -17.59 7.60
N MET A 352 -22.37 -18.84 8.00
CA MET A 352 -22.13 -19.31 9.37
C MET A 352 -20.69 -19.10 9.82
N LEU A 353 -19.71 -19.44 8.97
CA LEU A 353 -18.29 -19.23 9.27
C LEU A 353 -17.96 -17.75 9.41
N SER A 354 -18.40 -16.90 8.47
CA SER A 354 -18.12 -15.46 8.54
C SER A 354 -18.79 -14.78 9.75
N TYR A 355 -20.00 -15.21 10.12
CA TYR A 355 -20.72 -14.71 11.29
C TYR A 355 -20.07 -15.19 12.59
N ALA A 356 -19.71 -16.48 12.68
CA ALA A 356 -19.03 -17.05 13.84
C ALA A 356 -17.70 -16.34 14.12
N LYS A 357 -16.92 -16.06 13.07
CA LYS A 357 -15.66 -15.31 13.18
C LYS A 357 -15.88 -13.87 13.66
N SER A 358 -16.63 -13.08 12.89
CA SER A 358 -16.65 -11.62 13.07
C SER A 358 -17.65 -11.13 14.12
N VAL A 359 -18.76 -11.85 14.33
CA VAL A 359 -19.78 -11.44 15.32
C VAL A 359 -19.58 -12.16 16.64
N MET A 360 -19.18 -13.44 16.60
CA MET A 360 -19.08 -14.29 17.80
C MET A 360 -17.64 -14.46 18.29
N GLY A 361 -16.63 -14.05 17.52
CA GLY A 361 -15.21 -14.16 17.88
C GLY A 361 -14.70 -15.60 17.95
N LEU A 362 -15.34 -16.53 17.24
CA LEU A 362 -14.97 -17.95 17.24
C LEU A 362 -13.88 -18.25 16.21
N ASP A 363 -13.00 -19.21 16.53
CA ASP A 363 -12.00 -19.71 15.60
C ASP A 363 -12.61 -20.68 14.59
N THR A 364 -12.80 -20.22 13.36
CA THR A 364 -13.42 -21.00 12.29
C THR A 364 -12.61 -22.21 11.85
N GLU A 365 -11.29 -22.21 12.06
CA GLU A 365 -10.46 -23.35 11.70
C GLU A 365 -10.73 -24.54 12.63
N THR A 366 -10.79 -24.28 13.94
CA THR A 366 -11.21 -25.27 14.94
C THR A 366 -12.62 -25.78 14.67
N LEU A 367 -13.58 -24.88 14.41
CA LEU A 367 -14.97 -25.27 14.11
C LEU A 367 -15.06 -26.23 12.91
N ILE A 368 -14.27 -26.01 11.86
CA ILE A 368 -14.25 -26.87 10.67
C ILE A 368 -13.61 -28.22 10.99
N LYS A 369 -12.49 -28.25 11.71
CA LYS A 369 -11.81 -29.49 12.10
C LYS A 369 -12.72 -30.41 12.92
N GLU A 370 -13.55 -29.85 13.78
CA GLU A 370 -14.54 -30.61 14.57
C GLU A 370 -15.65 -31.24 13.71
N THR A 371 -15.91 -30.72 12.50
CA THR A 371 -16.80 -31.40 11.54
C THR A 371 -16.15 -32.59 10.82
N GLY A 372 -14.87 -32.86 11.09
CA GLY A 372 -14.10 -33.93 10.46
C GLY A 372 -13.46 -33.55 9.12
N PHE A 373 -13.42 -32.27 8.78
CA PHE A 373 -12.80 -31.75 7.57
C PHE A 373 -11.57 -30.89 7.90
N ASP A 374 -10.53 -30.99 7.08
CA ASP A 374 -9.30 -30.21 7.28
C ASP A 374 -9.50 -28.72 6.97
N SER A 375 -10.38 -28.39 6.03
CA SER A 375 -10.67 -27.02 5.61
C SER A 375 -12.09 -26.88 5.08
N TYR A 376 -12.61 -25.64 5.11
CA TYR A 376 -13.91 -25.33 4.52
C TYR A 376 -13.91 -25.51 3.00
N VAL A 377 -12.75 -25.39 2.35
CA VAL A 377 -12.60 -25.63 0.90
C VAL A 377 -12.86 -27.08 0.57
N THR A 378 -12.37 -28.01 1.41
CA THR A 378 -12.65 -29.44 1.27
C THR A 378 -14.15 -29.69 1.36
N VAL A 379 -14.83 -29.08 2.35
CA VAL A 379 -16.30 -29.16 2.48
C VAL A 379 -16.99 -28.65 1.21
N PHE A 380 -16.53 -27.54 0.63
CA PHE A 380 -17.15 -26.93 -0.56
C PHE A 380 -16.97 -27.74 -1.85
N ARG A 381 -16.10 -28.75 -1.85
CA ARG A 381 -15.93 -29.69 -2.97
C ARG A 381 -16.82 -30.93 -2.84
N GLU A 382 -17.48 -31.11 -1.70
CA GLU A 382 -18.31 -32.28 -1.43
C GLU A 382 -19.70 -32.22 -2.09
N SER A 383 -20.41 -33.33 -2.03
CA SER A 383 -21.80 -33.38 -2.47
C SER A 383 -22.72 -32.55 -1.56
N MET A 384 -23.89 -32.16 -2.09
CA MET A 384 -24.90 -31.43 -1.31
C MET A 384 -25.30 -32.16 -0.02
N PHE A 385 -25.42 -33.49 -0.04
CA PHE A 385 -25.82 -34.27 1.14
C PHE A 385 -24.82 -34.13 2.28
N ILE A 386 -23.53 -34.19 1.97
CA ILE A 386 -22.46 -33.99 2.94
C ILE A 386 -22.46 -32.56 3.46
N MET A 387 -22.63 -31.55 2.58
CA MET A 387 -22.70 -30.16 3.02
C MET A 387 -23.90 -29.89 3.95
N ILE A 388 -25.02 -30.60 3.77
CA ILE A 388 -26.17 -30.53 4.67
C ILE A 388 -25.78 -31.04 6.05
N ASP A 389 -25.20 -32.24 6.13
CA ASP A 389 -24.78 -32.85 7.39
C ASP A 389 -23.76 -31.95 8.12
N VAL A 390 -22.77 -31.44 7.38
CA VAL A 390 -21.78 -30.50 7.92
C VAL A 390 -22.43 -29.21 8.40
N ALA A 391 -23.43 -28.66 7.68
CA ALA A 391 -24.12 -27.46 8.12
C ALA A 391 -24.94 -27.67 9.39
N GLU A 392 -25.50 -28.87 9.60
CA GLU A 392 -26.19 -29.24 10.84
C GLU A 392 -25.19 -29.37 12.00
N SER A 393 -24.10 -30.13 11.81
CA SER A 393 -23.05 -30.26 12.82
C SER A 393 -22.40 -28.92 13.16
N MET A 394 -22.12 -28.08 12.17
CA MET A 394 -21.54 -26.74 12.37
C MET A 394 -22.43 -25.86 13.25
N ALA A 395 -23.76 -25.91 13.06
CA ALA A 395 -24.69 -25.14 13.87
C ALA A 395 -24.68 -25.60 15.35
N GLU A 396 -24.53 -26.91 15.59
CA GLU A 396 -24.39 -27.48 16.93
C GLU A 396 -23.05 -27.09 17.57
N ILE A 397 -21.95 -27.25 16.85
CA ILE A 397 -20.59 -26.90 17.33
C ILE A 397 -20.50 -25.40 17.67
N ILE A 398 -21.03 -24.53 16.81
CA ILE A 398 -21.08 -23.07 17.08
C ILE A 398 -21.85 -22.79 18.36
N LYS A 399 -22.98 -23.48 18.57
CA LYS A 399 -23.80 -23.31 19.78
C LYS A 399 -23.05 -23.74 21.04
N GLU A 400 -22.30 -24.83 20.97
CA GLU A 400 -21.47 -25.33 22.10
C GLU A 400 -20.32 -24.39 22.46
N HIS A 401 -19.68 -23.78 21.45
CA HIS A 401 -18.59 -22.83 21.64
C HIS A 401 -19.07 -21.42 22.04
N SER A 402 -20.33 -21.09 21.74
CA SER A 402 -20.91 -19.78 22.05
C SER A 402 -21.38 -19.69 23.50
N THR A 403 -21.00 -18.62 24.20
CA THR A 403 -21.34 -18.49 25.62
C THR A 403 -22.70 -17.83 25.89
N ASN A 404 -23.35 -17.18 24.89
CA ASN A 404 -24.70 -16.59 24.98
C ASN A 404 -25.26 -16.02 23.65
N ILE A 405 -24.58 -16.21 22.51
CA ILE A 405 -24.94 -15.58 21.24
C ILE A 405 -25.27 -16.70 20.25
N SER A 406 -26.47 -16.69 19.67
CA SER A 406 -26.84 -17.59 18.58
C SER A 406 -26.89 -16.84 17.25
N ILE A 407 -26.68 -17.55 16.15
CA ILE A 407 -26.94 -17.02 14.81
C ILE A 407 -28.46 -16.81 14.68
N PRO A 408 -28.95 -15.57 14.44
CA PRO A 408 -30.38 -15.33 14.29
C PRO A 408 -30.93 -15.98 13.01
N ASP A 409 -32.13 -16.56 13.08
CA ASP A 409 -32.84 -17.01 11.87
C ASP A 409 -33.42 -15.85 11.06
N ASP A 410 -33.73 -14.72 11.71
CA ASP A 410 -34.26 -13.52 11.04
C ASP A 410 -33.14 -12.78 10.27
N PRO A 411 -33.22 -12.70 8.93
CA PRO A 411 -32.29 -11.97 8.08
C PRO A 411 -32.07 -10.50 8.47
N HIS A 412 -33.08 -9.83 9.03
CA HIS A 412 -32.96 -8.45 9.46
C HIS A 412 -32.05 -8.34 10.70
N GLU A 413 -32.20 -9.24 11.67
CA GLU A 413 -31.33 -9.32 12.84
C GLU A 413 -29.90 -9.71 12.45
N GLN A 414 -29.74 -10.65 11.53
CA GLN A 414 -28.42 -11.01 10.99
C GLN A 414 -27.71 -9.78 10.43
N LEU A 415 -28.41 -8.96 9.63
CA LEU A 415 -27.86 -7.74 9.03
C LEU A 415 -27.49 -6.69 10.08
N TYR A 416 -28.40 -6.42 11.03
CA TYR A 416 -28.13 -5.46 12.10
C TYR A 416 -26.90 -5.87 12.92
N ASN A 417 -26.84 -7.12 13.39
CA ASN A 417 -25.72 -7.64 14.18
C ASN A 417 -24.40 -7.59 13.41
N SER A 418 -24.43 -7.90 12.10
CA SER A 418 -23.24 -7.85 11.25
C SER A 418 -22.71 -6.42 11.07
N VAL A 419 -23.60 -5.44 10.88
CA VAL A 419 -23.20 -4.02 10.73
C VAL A 419 -22.67 -3.48 12.05
N GLU A 420 -23.31 -3.81 13.17
CA GLU A 420 -22.81 -3.45 14.50
C GLU A 420 -21.44 -4.07 14.78
N ALA A 421 -21.24 -5.35 14.45
CA ALA A 421 -19.95 -6.02 14.60
C ALA A 421 -18.84 -5.34 13.78
N VAL A 422 -19.12 -4.95 12.53
CA VAL A 422 -18.16 -4.19 11.70
C VAL A 422 -17.75 -2.89 12.39
N PHE A 423 -18.69 -2.14 12.95
CA PHE A 423 -18.34 -0.90 13.66
C PHE A 423 -17.55 -1.16 14.95
N ARG A 424 -17.96 -2.17 15.74
CA ARG A 424 -17.26 -2.59 16.97
C ARG A 424 -15.86 -3.13 16.71
N SER A 425 -15.59 -3.72 15.54
CA SER A 425 -14.25 -4.20 15.17
C SER A 425 -13.18 -3.09 15.24
N PHE A 426 -13.59 -1.83 15.05
CA PHE A 426 -12.72 -0.67 15.17
C PHE A 426 -12.23 -0.43 16.60
N GLU A 427 -12.94 -0.92 17.61
CA GLU A 427 -12.62 -0.73 19.03
C GLU A 427 -11.50 -1.66 19.51
N SER A 428 -11.05 -2.60 18.68
CA SER A 428 -9.93 -3.48 19.04
C SER A 428 -8.63 -2.70 19.23
N ASP A 429 -7.84 -3.10 20.22
CA ASP A 429 -6.55 -2.46 20.54
C ASP A 429 -5.60 -2.39 19.33
N VAL A 430 -5.64 -3.42 18.48
CA VAL A 430 -4.82 -3.51 17.27
C VAL A 430 -5.23 -2.43 16.27
N VAL A 431 -6.52 -2.26 16.00
CA VAL A 431 -7.03 -1.22 15.09
C VAL A 431 -6.74 0.16 15.64
N GLN A 432 -6.97 0.39 16.93
CA GLN A 432 -6.71 1.69 17.56
C GLN A 432 -5.24 2.09 17.45
N LYS A 433 -4.31 1.17 17.79
CA LYS A 433 -2.87 1.41 17.64
C LYS A 433 -2.47 1.67 16.20
N GLN A 434 -3.01 0.90 15.25
CA GLN A 434 -2.72 1.09 13.83
C GLN A 434 -3.26 2.43 13.30
N THR A 435 -4.45 2.84 13.74
CA THR A 435 -5.08 4.12 13.37
C THR A 435 -4.21 5.30 13.81
N VAL A 436 -3.72 5.26 15.05
CA VAL A 436 -2.79 6.27 15.59
C VAL A 436 -1.47 6.25 14.81
N HIS A 437 -0.93 5.08 14.50
CA HIS A 437 0.28 4.94 13.70
C HIS A 437 0.13 5.56 12.30
N LEU A 438 -1.03 5.40 11.67
CA LEU A 438 -1.35 5.96 10.36
C LEU A 438 -1.75 7.45 10.39
N GLY A 439 -1.77 8.09 11.56
CA GLY A 439 -2.10 9.50 11.70
C GLY A 439 -3.56 9.85 11.38
N ILE A 440 -4.47 8.87 11.48
CA ILE A 440 -5.90 9.09 11.22
C ILE A 440 -6.53 9.75 12.46
N PRO A 441 -7.25 10.88 12.33
CA PRO A 441 -7.88 11.52 13.48
C PRO A 441 -8.97 10.62 14.10
N GLU A 442 -9.12 10.67 15.43
CA GLU A 442 -9.99 9.77 16.22
C GLU A 442 -11.47 9.77 15.78
N GLN A 443 -11.95 10.89 15.21
CA GLN A 443 -13.31 11.00 14.69
C GLN A 443 -13.54 10.07 13.49
N PHE A 444 -12.50 9.83 12.68
CA PHE A 444 -12.54 9.03 11.46
C PHE A 444 -12.27 7.57 11.78
N GLN A 445 -13.35 6.84 12.01
CA GLN A 445 -13.32 5.43 12.37
C GLN A 445 -13.48 4.56 11.13
N THR A 446 -14.03 3.35 11.28
CA THR A 446 -14.39 2.53 10.12
C THR A 446 -15.73 2.97 9.54
N GLY A 447 -15.81 3.11 8.21
CA GLY A 447 -17.08 3.05 7.50
C GLY A 447 -17.61 1.61 7.45
N CYS A 448 -18.87 1.46 7.04
CA CYS A 448 -19.50 0.14 6.85
C CYS A 448 -20.30 0.12 5.55
N LEU A 449 -19.90 -0.73 4.60
CA LEU A 449 -20.62 -0.94 3.35
C LEU A 449 -21.61 -2.09 3.52
N ILE A 450 -22.88 -1.84 3.22
CA ILE A 450 -23.92 -2.84 3.03
C ILE A 450 -24.12 -3.03 1.53
N GLN A 451 -23.67 -4.18 1.01
CA GLN A 451 -23.57 -4.43 -0.42
C GLN A 451 -24.27 -5.74 -0.80
N GLU A 452 -24.86 -5.80 -1.99
CA GLU A 452 -25.33 -7.06 -2.59
C GLU A 452 -24.17 -8.08 -2.65
N CYS A 453 -24.38 -9.25 -2.07
CA CYS A 453 -23.47 -10.36 -2.22
C CYS A 453 -23.65 -10.98 -3.62
N VAL A 454 -22.54 -11.26 -4.30
CA VAL A 454 -22.52 -12.01 -5.57
C VAL A 454 -22.09 -13.45 -5.25
N PRO A 455 -23.04 -14.35 -4.85
CA PRO A 455 -22.70 -15.73 -4.54
C PRO A 455 -22.30 -16.49 -5.80
N VAL A 456 -21.51 -17.54 -5.61
CA VAL A 456 -21.21 -18.54 -6.63
C VAL A 456 -22.44 -19.43 -6.81
N LEU A 457 -23.00 -19.48 -8.02
CA LEU A 457 -24.19 -20.26 -8.35
C LEU A 457 -23.92 -21.37 -9.37
N SER A 458 -22.74 -21.39 -9.97
CA SER A 458 -22.29 -22.42 -10.90
C SER A 458 -20.79 -22.67 -10.81
N GLY A 459 -20.34 -23.83 -11.30
CA GLY A 459 -18.92 -24.13 -11.43
C GLY A 459 -18.15 -23.22 -12.40
N SER A 460 -18.85 -22.47 -13.26
CA SER A 460 -18.25 -21.48 -14.16
C SER A 460 -18.23 -20.06 -13.61
N ASP A 461 -18.92 -19.80 -12.49
CA ASP A 461 -18.80 -18.52 -11.80
C ASP A 461 -17.41 -18.44 -11.17
N CYS A 462 -16.80 -17.27 -11.23
CA CYS A 462 -15.39 -17.08 -10.91
C CYS A 462 -15.22 -15.86 -10.01
N SER A 463 -14.27 -15.90 -9.08
CA SER A 463 -13.81 -14.69 -8.37
C SER A 463 -12.31 -14.54 -8.55
N GLY A 464 -11.80 -13.32 -8.46
CA GLY A 464 -10.37 -13.09 -8.63
C GLY A 464 -9.94 -11.64 -8.39
N VAL A 465 -8.66 -11.42 -8.65
CA VAL A 465 -8.01 -10.11 -8.64
C VAL A 465 -7.33 -9.88 -9.98
N PHE A 466 -7.64 -8.74 -10.60
CA PHE A 466 -7.03 -8.27 -11.83
C PHE A 466 -6.10 -7.10 -11.52
N PHE A 467 -4.82 -7.27 -11.84
CA PHE A 467 -3.82 -6.23 -11.80
C PHE A 467 -3.66 -5.63 -13.19
N THR A 468 -3.96 -4.34 -13.30
CA THR A 468 -3.82 -3.60 -14.57
C THR A 468 -2.39 -3.59 -15.10
N ARG A 469 -1.40 -3.69 -14.20
CA ARG A 469 0.03 -3.85 -14.52
C ARG A 469 0.69 -4.79 -13.53
N ASN A 470 1.80 -5.40 -13.93
CA ASN A 470 2.60 -6.24 -13.05
C ASN A 470 3.15 -5.44 -11.84
N PRO A 471 2.78 -5.78 -10.59
CA PRO A 471 3.21 -5.06 -9.39
C PRO A 471 4.70 -5.22 -9.07
N ASN A 472 5.34 -6.29 -9.55
CA ASN A 472 6.73 -6.62 -9.24
C ASN A 472 7.69 -6.03 -10.26
N THR A 473 7.38 -6.14 -11.55
CA THR A 473 8.31 -5.78 -12.62
C THR A 473 7.94 -4.48 -13.33
N GLY A 474 6.65 -4.16 -13.44
CA GLY A 474 6.16 -3.08 -14.30
C GLY A 474 6.40 -3.29 -15.81
N LYS A 475 6.90 -4.46 -16.23
CA LYS A 475 7.29 -4.74 -17.62
C LYS A 475 6.13 -4.68 -18.61
N ILE A 476 6.47 -4.31 -19.85
CA ILE A 476 5.59 -4.11 -21.00
C ILE A 476 5.82 -5.27 -21.99
N GLY A 477 4.80 -5.69 -22.73
CA GLY A 477 4.93 -6.57 -23.89
C GLY A 477 5.42 -8.00 -23.65
N SER A 478 5.67 -8.41 -22.41
CA SER A 478 5.75 -9.85 -22.07
C SER A 478 4.36 -10.47 -22.23
N ALA A 479 4.26 -11.80 -22.27
CA ALA A 479 2.99 -12.49 -22.56
C ALA A 479 1.80 -12.01 -21.71
N HIS A 480 2.01 -11.36 -20.55
CA HIS A 480 0.96 -10.78 -19.71
C HIS A 480 1.43 -9.49 -19.00
N GLU A 481 1.22 -8.31 -19.62
CA GLU A 481 1.40 -7.00 -18.93
C GLU A 481 0.45 -6.87 -17.74
N GLU A 482 -0.78 -7.33 -17.94
CA GLU A 482 -1.78 -7.55 -16.91
C GLU A 482 -1.53 -8.86 -16.17
N GLN A 483 -1.89 -8.92 -14.89
CA GLN A 483 -1.89 -10.19 -14.15
C GLN A 483 -3.27 -10.46 -13.57
N ILE A 484 -3.71 -11.71 -13.64
CA ILE A 484 -4.93 -12.20 -13.00
C ILE A 484 -4.59 -13.40 -12.14
N GLU A 485 -5.11 -13.36 -10.91
CA GLU A 485 -5.28 -14.52 -10.06
C GLU A 485 -6.76 -14.78 -9.85
N PHE A 486 -7.21 -16.01 -10.06
CA PHE A 486 -8.63 -16.34 -10.01
C PHE A 486 -8.91 -17.75 -9.51
N SER A 487 -10.17 -18.02 -9.21
CA SER A 487 -10.68 -19.34 -8.92
C SER A 487 -12.11 -19.51 -9.42
N ASP A 488 -12.38 -20.66 -10.02
CA ASP A 488 -13.71 -21.07 -10.48
C ASP A 488 -14.46 -21.80 -9.35
N GLY A 489 -15.75 -21.52 -9.20
CA GLY A 489 -16.61 -22.18 -8.22
C GLY A 489 -16.35 -21.75 -6.77
N PHE A 490 -15.55 -20.71 -6.53
CA PHE A 490 -15.24 -20.21 -5.18
C PHE A 490 -15.49 -18.71 -5.05
N PHE A 491 -15.92 -18.31 -3.86
CA PHE A 491 -16.11 -16.91 -3.50
C PHE A 491 -14.74 -16.25 -3.28
N GLY A 492 -14.63 -14.94 -3.48
CA GLY A 492 -13.35 -14.23 -3.44
C GLY A 492 -12.57 -14.35 -2.12
N ASN A 493 -13.24 -14.67 -1.01
CA ASN A 493 -12.55 -14.88 0.27
C ASN A 493 -11.58 -16.06 0.21
N VAL A 494 -11.87 -17.11 -0.58
CA VAL A 494 -11.01 -18.30 -0.65
C VAL A 494 -9.62 -17.95 -1.19
N ILE A 495 -9.55 -17.00 -2.12
CA ILE A 495 -8.28 -16.48 -2.67
C ILE A 495 -7.61 -15.54 -1.67
N ALA A 496 -8.39 -14.64 -1.06
CA ALA A 496 -7.86 -13.66 -0.10
C ALA A 496 -7.31 -14.31 1.18
N ASP A 497 -7.98 -15.34 1.67
CA ASP A 497 -7.59 -16.15 2.83
C ASP A 497 -6.43 -17.10 2.50
N GLY A 498 -6.01 -17.17 1.23
CA GLY A 498 -4.96 -18.07 0.75
C GLY A 498 -5.36 -19.54 0.74
N ALA A 499 -6.60 -19.92 1.04
CA ALA A 499 -7.04 -21.31 1.26
C ALA A 499 -6.92 -22.24 0.03
N ILE A 500 -6.56 -21.68 -1.13
CA ILE A 500 -6.23 -22.40 -2.36
C ILE A 500 -5.09 -21.69 -3.08
N THR A 501 -4.39 -22.44 -3.91
CA THR A 501 -3.52 -21.88 -4.94
C THR A 501 -4.37 -21.37 -6.12
N PRO A 502 -4.35 -20.06 -6.44
CA PRO A 502 -5.18 -19.52 -7.53
C PRO A 502 -4.63 -19.91 -8.91
N GLY A 503 -5.52 -19.91 -9.90
CA GLY A 503 -5.16 -20.01 -11.32
C GLY A 503 -4.46 -18.73 -11.81
N ASN A 504 -3.66 -18.85 -12.86
CA ASN A 504 -2.85 -17.76 -13.41
C ASN A 504 -3.52 -17.05 -14.61
N THR A 505 -2.80 -16.13 -15.24
CA THR A 505 -3.35 -15.32 -16.34
C THR A 505 -3.56 -16.13 -17.62
N GLU A 506 -2.66 -17.05 -17.93
CA GLU A 506 -2.77 -17.97 -19.07
C GLU A 506 -4.02 -18.85 -18.94
N ASP A 507 -4.26 -19.39 -17.75
CA ASP A 507 -5.44 -20.19 -17.44
C ASP A 507 -6.71 -19.35 -17.54
N PHE A 508 -6.68 -18.10 -17.05
CA PHE A 508 -7.83 -17.20 -17.14
C PHE A 508 -8.18 -16.87 -18.60
N ILE A 509 -7.17 -16.59 -19.45
CA ILE A 509 -7.38 -16.34 -20.87
C ILE A 509 -7.97 -17.56 -21.57
N ARG A 510 -7.53 -18.76 -21.19
CA ARG A 510 -8.03 -20.02 -21.76
C ARG A 510 -9.49 -20.29 -21.36
N LEU A 511 -9.84 -20.07 -20.10
CA LEU A 511 -11.16 -20.41 -19.54
C LEU A 511 -12.20 -19.28 -19.72
N HIS A 512 -11.78 -18.02 -19.61
CA HIS A 512 -12.63 -16.83 -19.60
C HIS A 512 -12.18 -15.74 -20.59
N PRO A 513 -11.94 -16.05 -21.89
CA PRO A 513 -11.34 -15.11 -22.85
C PRO A 513 -12.16 -13.83 -23.04
N GLU A 514 -13.50 -13.93 -23.05
CA GLU A 514 -14.39 -12.77 -23.23
C GLU A 514 -14.31 -11.78 -22.06
N HIS A 515 -14.14 -12.29 -20.83
CA HIS A 515 -13.95 -11.47 -19.63
C HIS A 515 -12.57 -10.82 -19.63
N PHE A 516 -11.53 -11.52 -20.08
CA PHE A 516 -10.19 -10.96 -20.21
C PHE A 516 -10.16 -9.75 -21.18
N GLU A 517 -10.78 -9.88 -22.35
CA GLU A 517 -10.93 -8.75 -23.29
C GLU A 517 -11.71 -7.58 -22.68
N SER A 518 -12.70 -7.89 -21.85
CA SER A 518 -13.51 -6.88 -21.15
C SER A 518 -12.68 -6.15 -20.08
N PHE A 519 -11.83 -6.84 -19.34
CA PHE A 519 -10.91 -6.23 -18.37
C PHE A 519 -9.91 -5.28 -19.02
N LYS A 520 -9.36 -5.62 -20.20
CA LYS A 520 -8.48 -4.71 -20.94
C LYS A 520 -9.17 -3.39 -21.31
N LYS A 521 -10.46 -3.44 -21.66
CA LYS A 521 -11.26 -2.23 -21.91
C LYS A 521 -11.48 -1.44 -20.63
N PHE A 522 -11.82 -2.10 -19.53
CA PHE A 522 -11.99 -1.45 -18.22
C PHE A 522 -10.69 -0.76 -17.76
N LYS A 523 -9.55 -1.47 -17.82
CA LYS A 523 -8.20 -0.95 -17.54
C LYS A 523 -7.96 0.40 -18.21
N HIS A 524 -8.27 0.50 -19.50
CA HIS A 524 -8.02 1.72 -20.28
C HIS A 524 -8.72 2.96 -19.68
N TYR A 525 -9.96 2.83 -19.22
CA TYR A 525 -10.68 3.94 -18.59
C TYR A 525 -10.23 4.15 -17.15
N ASP A 526 -10.04 3.06 -16.42
CA ASP A 526 -9.66 3.07 -15.02
C ASP A 526 -8.32 3.77 -14.80
N GLU A 527 -7.25 3.38 -15.52
CA GLU A 527 -5.93 3.98 -15.37
C GLU A 527 -5.91 5.47 -15.75
N ARG A 528 -6.73 5.91 -16.70
CA ARG A 528 -6.82 7.33 -17.11
C ARG A 528 -7.55 8.19 -16.09
N ILE A 529 -8.59 7.65 -15.47
CA ILE A 529 -9.38 8.34 -14.44
C ILE A 529 -8.62 8.34 -13.12
N GLN A 530 -8.12 7.19 -12.69
CA GLN A 530 -7.35 7.07 -11.46
C GLN A 530 -5.99 7.74 -11.57
N ARG A 531 -5.37 7.73 -12.77
CA ARG A 531 -4.00 8.17 -13.01
C ARG A 531 -3.00 7.44 -12.10
N TYR A 532 -3.25 6.14 -11.90
CA TYR A 532 -2.42 5.14 -11.24
C TYR A 532 -2.77 3.75 -11.80
N PRO A 533 -1.83 2.80 -11.82
CA PRO A 533 -2.19 1.39 -11.99
C PRO A 533 -2.94 0.91 -10.75
N THR A 534 -3.81 -0.05 -10.95
CA THR A 534 -4.79 -0.54 -9.97
C THR A 534 -4.80 -2.06 -9.84
N ASP A 535 -5.11 -2.52 -8.62
CA ASP A 535 -5.62 -3.86 -8.37
C ASP A 535 -7.16 -3.80 -8.32
N ILE A 536 -7.81 -4.81 -8.89
CA ILE A 536 -9.26 -4.84 -9.07
C ILE A 536 -9.78 -6.20 -8.62
N GLU A 537 -10.48 -6.25 -7.49
CA GLU A 537 -11.20 -7.44 -7.04
C GLU A 537 -12.49 -7.57 -7.84
N PHE A 538 -12.76 -8.76 -8.36
CA PHE A 538 -13.93 -9.02 -9.19
C PHE A 538 -14.62 -10.34 -8.84
N ALA A 539 -15.89 -10.43 -9.26
CA ALA A 539 -16.65 -11.67 -9.33
C ALA A 539 -17.35 -11.74 -10.69
N ILE A 540 -17.37 -12.91 -11.31
CA ILE A 540 -18.01 -13.21 -12.58
C ILE A 540 -19.18 -14.14 -12.29
N ARG A 541 -20.36 -13.74 -12.75
CA ARG A 541 -21.58 -14.55 -12.68
C ARG A 541 -22.24 -14.60 -14.05
N GLY A 542 -22.16 -15.76 -14.69
CA GLY A 542 -22.49 -15.92 -16.11
C GLY A 542 -21.73 -14.91 -16.98
N ASP A 543 -22.47 -14.10 -17.75
CA ASP A 543 -21.89 -13.12 -18.67
C ASP A 543 -21.49 -11.80 -18.00
N MET A 544 -21.77 -11.59 -16.71
CA MET A 544 -21.55 -10.32 -16.02
C MET A 544 -20.30 -10.37 -15.13
N THR A 545 -19.42 -9.38 -15.30
CA THR A 545 -18.30 -9.07 -14.39
C THR A 545 -18.72 -8.00 -13.39
N TYR A 546 -18.65 -8.32 -12.11
CA TYR A 546 -18.90 -7.41 -11.00
C TYR A 546 -17.56 -6.90 -10.47
N ILE A 547 -17.35 -5.59 -10.49
CA ILE A 547 -16.22 -4.95 -9.82
C ILE A 547 -16.55 -4.83 -8.33
N VAL A 548 -15.87 -5.61 -7.51
CA VAL A 548 -16.10 -5.72 -6.07
C VAL A 548 -15.24 -4.73 -5.28
N GLN A 549 -14.06 -4.37 -5.79
CA GLN A 549 -13.22 -3.31 -5.25
C GLN A 549 -12.14 -2.91 -6.28
N SER A 550 -11.66 -1.66 -6.23
CA SER A 550 -10.43 -1.24 -6.91
C SER A 550 -9.55 -0.45 -5.95
N ARG A 551 -8.23 -0.63 -6.00
CA ARG A 551 -7.28 0.15 -5.18
C ARG A 551 -6.10 0.54 -6.04
N VAL A 552 -5.37 1.55 -5.58
CA VAL A 552 -4.08 1.89 -6.18
C VAL A 552 -3.14 0.70 -5.96
N LEU A 553 -2.54 0.21 -7.03
CA LEU A 553 -1.64 -0.93 -7.01
C LEU A 553 -0.40 -0.61 -6.15
N LYS A 554 -0.17 -1.44 -5.12
CA LYS A 554 1.13 -1.49 -4.44
C LYS A 554 2.16 -2.07 -5.40
N GLN A 555 3.30 -1.40 -5.53
CA GLN A 555 4.30 -1.68 -6.56
C GLN A 555 5.69 -1.72 -5.96
N SER A 556 6.55 -2.58 -6.51
CA SER A 556 7.98 -2.51 -6.26
C SER A 556 8.56 -1.15 -6.72
N PRO A 557 9.72 -0.73 -6.19
CA PRO A 557 10.39 0.49 -6.65
C PRO A 557 10.64 0.52 -8.16
N ILE A 558 11.04 -0.61 -8.76
CA ILE A 558 11.26 -0.75 -10.20
C ILE A 558 9.94 -0.58 -10.95
N ALA A 559 8.91 -1.34 -10.57
CA ALA A 559 7.60 -1.29 -11.22
C ALA A 559 7.01 0.12 -11.18
N LYS A 560 7.17 0.83 -10.06
CA LYS A 560 6.73 2.24 -9.92
C LYS A 560 7.41 3.17 -10.92
N ILE A 561 8.70 2.97 -11.21
CA ILE A 561 9.45 3.80 -12.17
C ILE A 561 8.98 3.50 -13.59
N ILE A 562 8.98 2.21 -13.98
CA ILE A 562 8.57 1.78 -15.32
C ILE A 562 7.12 2.19 -15.59
N ASN A 563 6.19 1.88 -14.69
CA ASN A 563 4.79 2.28 -14.85
C ASN A 563 4.62 3.80 -14.90
N SER A 564 5.42 4.57 -14.14
CA SER A 564 5.33 6.04 -14.22
C SER A 564 5.81 6.58 -15.57
N TYR A 565 6.84 5.96 -16.14
CA TYR A 565 7.33 6.29 -17.47
C TYR A 565 6.31 5.96 -18.57
N GLU A 566 5.66 4.80 -18.47
CA GLU A 566 4.63 4.41 -19.44
C GLU A 566 3.39 5.30 -19.36
N PHE A 567 2.95 5.64 -18.15
CA PHE A 567 1.87 6.62 -17.99
C PHE A 567 2.23 7.98 -18.64
N TYR A 568 3.51 8.34 -18.67
CA TYR A 568 3.97 9.51 -19.42
C TYR A 568 3.91 9.30 -20.94
N LYS A 569 4.40 8.15 -21.46
CA LYS A 569 4.28 7.79 -22.89
C LYS A 569 2.83 7.74 -23.37
N GLU A 570 1.92 7.28 -22.52
CA GLU A 570 0.48 7.20 -22.79
C GLU A 570 -0.27 8.54 -22.61
N ASN A 571 0.47 9.63 -22.35
CA ASN A 571 -0.04 10.97 -22.09
C ASN A 571 -1.00 11.07 -20.89
N ILE A 572 -0.92 10.13 -19.94
CA ILE A 572 -1.65 10.18 -18.67
C ILE A 572 -0.92 11.11 -17.69
N TYR A 573 0.41 11.08 -17.70
CA TYR A 573 1.26 11.94 -16.87
C TYR A 573 1.90 13.06 -17.69
N THR A 574 2.01 14.24 -17.08
CA THR A 574 2.87 15.31 -17.56
C THR A 574 4.33 14.99 -17.24
N LYS A 575 5.28 15.66 -17.92
CA LYS A 575 6.72 15.59 -17.59
C LYS A 575 6.96 15.86 -16.09
N TYR A 576 6.26 16.85 -15.53
CA TYR A 576 6.31 17.17 -14.11
C TYR A 576 5.84 16.03 -13.20
N LYS A 577 4.70 15.38 -13.53
CA LYS A 577 4.18 14.26 -12.75
C LYS A 577 5.08 13.03 -12.86
N LEU A 578 5.69 12.77 -14.03
CA LEU A 578 6.72 11.74 -14.20
C LEU A 578 7.87 11.96 -13.23
N ILE A 579 8.52 13.14 -13.29
CA ILE A 579 9.68 13.46 -12.45
C ILE A 579 9.33 13.37 -10.97
N LYS A 580 8.19 13.93 -10.55
CA LYS A 580 7.72 13.86 -9.17
C LYS A 580 7.69 12.42 -8.65
N ARG A 581 7.33 11.45 -9.49
CA ARG A 581 7.15 10.06 -9.09
C ARG A 581 8.42 9.24 -9.16
N THR A 582 9.37 9.61 -10.02
CA THR A 582 10.56 8.82 -10.32
C THR A 582 11.84 9.39 -9.73
N ALA A 583 11.97 10.73 -9.57
CA ALA A 583 13.23 11.40 -9.21
C ALA A 583 13.91 10.80 -7.96
N PHE A 584 13.14 10.46 -6.93
CA PHE A 584 13.70 9.82 -5.73
C PHE A 584 14.14 8.37 -5.98
N GLY A 585 13.29 7.58 -6.66
CA GLY A 585 13.60 6.18 -6.96
C GLY A 585 14.80 6.03 -7.90
N LEU A 586 15.04 6.99 -8.79
CA LEU A 586 16.16 7.00 -9.73
C LEU A 586 17.53 7.20 -9.04
N ASN A 587 17.55 7.90 -7.89
CA ASN A 587 18.75 8.18 -7.11
C ASN A 587 19.11 7.06 -6.13
N LYS A 588 18.12 6.26 -5.68
CA LYS A 588 18.42 5.03 -4.93
C LYS A 588 19.09 4.05 -5.88
N LYS A 589 20.25 3.49 -5.48
CA LYS A 589 20.71 2.24 -6.08
C LYS A 589 19.61 1.23 -5.80
N ILE A 590 18.95 0.75 -6.85
CA ILE A 590 18.04 -0.38 -6.72
C ILE A 590 18.92 -1.60 -6.53
N ILE A 591 19.13 -1.95 -5.27
CA ILE A 591 19.95 -3.09 -4.87
C ILE A 591 18.99 -4.26 -4.69
N GLY A 592 19.28 -5.34 -5.40
CA GLY A 592 18.65 -6.63 -5.21
C GLY A 592 19.64 -7.53 -4.52
N THR A 593 19.15 -8.34 -3.59
CA THR A 593 19.94 -9.39 -2.96
C THR A 593 19.79 -10.67 -3.77
N TYR A 594 20.91 -11.30 -4.10
CA TYR A 594 20.96 -12.55 -4.86
C TYR A 594 21.88 -13.54 -4.17
N LEU A 595 21.56 -14.82 -4.27
CA LEU A 595 22.49 -15.86 -3.85
C LEU A 595 23.69 -15.92 -4.80
N ASP A 596 24.88 -16.07 -4.22
CA ASP A 596 26.10 -16.26 -4.99
C ASP A 596 26.08 -17.62 -5.70
N SER A 597 25.88 -17.58 -7.02
CA SER A 597 25.79 -18.77 -7.88
C SER A 597 26.93 -19.77 -7.72
N ARG A 598 28.12 -19.33 -7.27
CA ARG A 598 29.27 -20.20 -7.03
C ARG A 598 29.04 -21.22 -5.91
N PHE A 599 28.13 -20.92 -4.99
CA PHE A 599 27.80 -21.74 -3.83
C PHE A 599 26.49 -22.52 -3.99
N LEU A 600 25.75 -22.29 -5.09
CA LEU A 600 24.47 -22.95 -5.34
C LEU A 600 24.60 -24.41 -5.77
N HIS A 601 25.72 -24.80 -6.38
CA HIS A 601 25.90 -26.18 -6.88
C HIS A 601 25.88 -27.22 -5.75
N ASP A 602 26.42 -26.85 -4.58
CA ASP A 602 26.58 -27.75 -3.44
C ASP A 602 25.51 -27.55 -2.35
N ALA A 603 24.56 -26.63 -2.56
CA ALA A 603 23.50 -26.32 -1.61
C ALA A 603 22.18 -27.00 -2.02
N PRO A 604 21.72 -28.05 -1.32
CA PRO A 604 20.45 -28.71 -1.61
C PRO A 604 19.27 -27.76 -1.37
N VAL A 605 18.41 -27.63 -2.39
CA VAL A 605 17.12 -26.95 -2.25
C VAL A 605 16.21 -27.83 -1.39
N ILE A 606 15.76 -27.33 -0.23
CA ILE A 606 14.87 -28.09 0.65
C ILE A 606 13.40 -27.96 0.26
N MET A 607 13.04 -26.83 -0.37
CA MET A 607 11.70 -26.54 -0.85
C MET A 607 11.74 -25.44 -1.92
N GLN A 608 10.78 -25.46 -2.83
CA GLN A 608 10.56 -24.39 -3.80
C GLN A 608 9.08 -24.05 -3.89
N GLY A 609 8.76 -22.77 -3.75
CA GLY A 609 7.43 -22.21 -3.97
C GLY A 609 7.41 -21.17 -5.07
N LYS A 610 6.36 -20.35 -5.07
CA LYS A 610 6.18 -19.23 -6.00
C LYS A 610 6.91 -17.98 -5.49
N PRO A 611 7.82 -17.39 -6.27
CA PRO A 611 8.50 -16.16 -5.90
C PRO A 611 7.52 -14.97 -5.89
N VAL A 612 7.47 -14.25 -4.77
CA VAL A 612 6.63 -13.07 -4.59
C VAL A 612 7.48 -11.96 -3.99
N ASN A 613 7.67 -10.85 -4.71
CA ASN A 613 8.62 -9.79 -4.35
C ASN A 613 10.06 -10.32 -4.15
N GLY A 614 10.91 -10.16 -5.18
CA GLY A 614 12.24 -10.77 -5.22
C GLY A 614 13.22 -10.30 -4.15
N GLY A 615 14.33 -11.03 -4.06
CA GLY A 615 15.42 -10.80 -3.11
C GLY A 615 15.83 -12.08 -2.37
N ALA A 616 17.06 -12.10 -1.88
CA ALA A 616 17.59 -13.16 -1.04
C ALA A 616 17.83 -12.66 0.40
N VAL A 617 17.54 -13.49 1.38
CA VAL A 617 17.72 -13.18 2.80
C VAL A 617 18.09 -14.44 3.56
N ARG A 618 18.93 -14.30 4.58
CA ARG A 618 19.14 -15.34 5.59
C ARG A 618 18.52 -14.89 6.90
N GLY A 619 17.76 -15.74 7.55
CA GLY A 619 17.09 -15.36 8.78
C GLY A 619 16.59 -16.54 9.58
N ARG A 620 16.19 -16.27 10.82
CA ARG A 620 15.61 -17.27 11.70
C ARG A 620 14.13 -17.46 11.37
N ILE A 621 13.70 -18.69 11.18
CA ILE A 621 12.31 -19.00 10.88
C ILE A 621 11.45 -18.85 12.14
N ILE A 622 10.40 -18.03 12.07
CA ILE A 622 9.47 -17.73 13.18
C ILE A 622 8.07 -18.06 12.71
N LYS A 623 7.33 -18.80 13.52
CA LYS A 623 5.94 -19.21 13.25
C LYS A 623 4.99 -18.54 14.25
N ASP A 624 5.33 -18.54 15.54
CA ASP A 624 4.49 -17.92 16.57
C ASP A 624 4.88 -16.45 16.76
N GLN A 625 3.92 -15.55 16.51
CA GLN A 625 4.04 -14.12 16.77
C GLN A 625 4.39 -13.78 18.24
N ASN A 626 4.17 -14.70 19.19
CA ASN A 626 4.54 -14.52 20.59
C ASN A 626 6.02 -14.83 20.86
N ASN A 627 6.67 -15.57 19.97
CA ASN A 627 8.07 -15.92 20.07
C ASN A 627 9.01 -14.88 19.44
N ILE A 628 8.47 -13.86 18.76
CA ILE A 628 9.24 -12.76 18.14
C ILE A 628 10.31 -12.20 19.09
N SER A 629 9.96 -11.90 20.35
CA SER A 629 10.89 -11.31 21.32
C SER A 629 11.97 -12.24 21.87
N LYS A 630 11.89 -13.56 21.60
CA LYS A 630 12.86 -14.55 22.11
C LYS A 630 14.12 -14.65 21.26
N PHE A 631 14.02 -14.29 19.98
CA PHE A 631 15.10 -14.42 19.01
C PHE A 631 15.69 -13.05 18.69
N GLU A 632 16.97 -12.99 18.34
CA GLU A 632 17.67 -11.78 17.91
C GLU A 632 18.16 -11.96 16.46
N GLY A 633 18.32 -10.85 15.75
CA GLY A 633 18.74 -10.84 14.34
C GLY A 633 17.59 -10.79 13.33
N GLU A 634 17.91 -11.12 12.09
CA GLU A 634 16.99 -11.11 10.94
C GLU A 634 16.02 -12.29 11.04
N LEU A 635 14.71 -12.01 11.00
CA LEU A 635 13.64 -13.00 11.12
C LEU A 635 12.97 -13.26 9.76
N ILE A 636 12.54 -14.49 9.53
CA ILE A 636 11.68 -14.89 8.42
C ILE A 636 10.39 -15.45 9.00
N PHE A 637 9.25 -14.84 8.67
CA PHE A 637 7.96 -15.32 9.18
C PHE A 637 7.41 -16.42 8.28
N ILE A 638 7.03 -17.56 8.85
CA ILE A 638 6.34 -18.65 8.15
C ILE A 638 4.89 -18.75 8.64
N THR A 639 3.95 -18.85 7.71
CA THR A 639 2.52 -18.95 8.01
C THR A 639 1.82 -19.90 7.04
N GLU A 640 0.61 -20.33 7.38
CA GLU A 640 -0.27 -21.05 6.47
C GLU A 640 -0.71 -20.09 5.34
N SER A 641 -1.28 -18.93 5.72
CA SER A 641 -1.75 -17.94 4.74
C SER A 641 -1.67 -16.48 5.20
N ASN A 642 -2.10 -16.18 6.43
CA ASN A 642 -2.23 -14.82 6.93
C ASN A 642 -1.05 -14.40 7.81
N VAL A 643 -0.66 -13.13 7.70
CA VAL A 643 0.38 -12.52 8.55
C VAL A 643 -0.32 -11.77 9.68
N PRO A 644 -0.11 -12.14 10.95
CA PRO A 644 -0.87 -11.55 12.02
C PRO A 644 -0.42 -10.10 12.29
N PRO A 645 -1.29 -9.24 12.82
CA PRO A 645 -0.98 -7.81 13.00
C PRO A 645 0.25 -7.53 13.85
N LYS A 646 0.55 -8.39 14.83
CA LYS A 646 1.75 -8.26 15.68
C LYS A 646 3.05 -8.43 14.90
N VAL A 647 3.05 -9.25 13.85
CA VAL A 647 4.18 -9.42 12.93
C VAL A 647 4.35 -8.18 12.06
N ILE A 648 3.25 -7.64 11.51
CA ILE A 648 3.25 -6.40 10.73
C ILE A 648 3.76 -5.22 11.58
N MET A 649 3.31 -5.10 12.83
CA MET A 649 3.78 -4.07 13.76
C MET A 649 5.25 -4.23 14.17
N ALA A 650 5.85 -5.40 13.92
CA ALA A 650 7.26 -5.70 14.14
C ALA A 650 8.09 -5.63 12.85
N GLU A 651 7.62 -4.93 11.80
CA GLU A 651 8.21 -4.78 10.46
C GLU A 651 9.74 -4.77 10.45
N ASN A 652 10.37 -3.97 11.30
CA ASN A 652 11.83 -3.80 11.35
C ASN A 652 12.62 -5.07 11.73
N ARG A 653 11.95 -6.13 12.16
CA ARG A 653 12.55 -7.40 12.56
C ARG A 653 12.47 -8.47 11.48
N PHE A 654 11.49 -8.38 10.59
CA PHE A 654 11.25 -9.36 9.55
C PHE A 654 11.91 -8.94 8.25
N TYR A 655 12.66 -9.87 7.66
CA TYR A 655 13.41 -9.68 6.43
C TYR A 655 12.94 -10.62 5.32
N GLY A 656 12.00 -11.54 5.60
CA GLY A 656 11.33 -12.33 4.58
C GLY A 656 10.07 -13.01 5.09
N TYR A 657 9.24 -13.48 4.15
CA TYR A 657 7.96 -14.12 4.42
C TYR A 657 7.81 -15.42 3.63
N ILE A 658 7.30 -16.46 4.28
CA ILE A 658 6.95 -17.74 3.66
C ILE A 658 5.48 -18.02 3.96
N SER A 659 4.68 -18.35 2.94
CA SER A 659 3.32 -18.86 3.15
C SER A 659 3.13 -20.23 2.52
N LYS A 660 2.38 -21.09 3.20
CA LYS A 660 2.05 -22.43 2.70
C LYS A 660 1.18 -22.38 1.47
N GLU A 661 0.19 -21.50 1.51
CA GLU A 661 -0.80 -21.35 0.46
C GLU A 661 -0.84 -19.90 -0.04
N GLY A 662 -1.52 -19.70 -1.18
CA GLY A 662 -1.76 -18.39 -1.78
C GLY A 662 -0.82 -17.98 -2.92
N GLY A 663 -1.27 -16.99 -3.70
CA GLY A 663 -0.55 -16.39 -4.82
C GLY A 663 0.02 -15.00 -4.52
N VAL A 664 0.26 -14.19 -5.56
CA VAL A 664 0.70 -12.79 -5.43
C VAL A 664 -0.33 -11.89 -4.73
N THR A 665 -1.59 -12.32 -4.64
CA THR A 665 -2.66 -11.62 -3.90
C THR A 665 -2.81 -12.08 -2.46
N SER A 666 -2.05 -13.08 -1.99
CA SER A 666 -2.19 -13.58 -0.62
C SER A 666 -1.87 -12.47 0.39
N HIS A 667 -2.37 -12.62 1.61
CA HIS A 667 -2.10 -11.64 2.65
C HIS A 667 -0.60 -11.47 2.92
N ALA A 668 0.15 -12.57 2.98
CA ALA A 668 1.61 -12.54 3.11
C ALA A 668 2.30 -11.82 1.94
N ALA A 669 1.86 -12.08 0.71
CA ALA A 669 2.36 -11.41 -0.50
C ALA A 669 2.17 -9.89 -0.44
N LEU A 670 0.95 -9.44 -0.13
CA LEU A 670 0.61 -8.01 -0.08
C LEU A 670 1.32 -7.26 1.06
N VAL A 671 1.60 -7.94 2.18
CA VAL A 671 2.43 -7.40 3.27
C VAL A 671 3.88 -7.29 2.78
N ALA A 672 4.45 -8.36 2.24
CA ALA A 672 5.83 -8.39 1.77
C ALA A 672 6.13 -7.36 0.68
N ILE A 673 5.24 -7.19 -0.31
CA ILE A 673 5.34 -6.14 -1.34
C ILE A 673 5.26 -4.75 -0.71
N GLY A 674 4.38 -4.58 0.29
CA GLY A 674 4.21 -3.32 1.01
C GLY A 674 5.45 -2.90 1.78
N GLU A 675 6.13 -3.85 2.40
CA GLU A 675 7.36 -3.64 3.20
C GLU A 675 8.65 -3.74 2.36
N GLY A 676 8.55 -4.14 1.09
CA GLY A 676 9.69 -4.37 0.22
C GLY A 676 10.58 -5.53 0.66
N LYS A 677 10.00 -6.59 1.24
CA LYS A 677 10.70 -7.77 1.76
C LYS A 677 10.54 -9.00 0.85
N PRO A 678 11.58 -9.86 0.70
CA PRO A 678 11.50 -11.16 0.04
C PRO A 678 10.30 -12.00 0.50
N CYS A 679 9.54 -12.57 -0.44
CA CYS A 679 8.48 -13.52 -0.09
C CYS A 679 8.41 -14.72 -1.04
N VAL A 680 8.09 -15.89 -0.49
CA VAL A 680 7.78 -17.08 -1.28
C VAL A 680 6.48 -17.67 -0.77
N THR A 681 5.51 -17.85 -1.66
CA THR A 681 4.21 -18.45 -1.35
C THR A 681 4.11 -19.85 -1.94
N ASP A 682 3.05 -20.61 -1.65
CA ASP A 682 2.86 -21.97 -2.18
C ASP A 682 3.98 -22.93 -1.71
N VAL A 683 4.39 -22.79 -0.45
CA VAL A 683 5.51 -23.52 0.16
C VAL A 683 4.99 -24.60 1.11
N HIS A 684 4.93 -25.85 0.69
CA HIS A 684 4.39 -26.91 1.55
C HIS A 684 5.22 -27.12 2.83
N TRP A 685 4.58 -27.00 3.98
CA TRP A 685 5.15 -27.32 5.30
C TRP A 685 4.11 -27.91 6.25
N GLU A 686 4.56 -28.63 7.27
CA GLU A 686 3.72 -29.29 8.28
C GLU A 686 4.20 -29.00 9.71
N ASN A 687 3.26 -28.96 10.65
CA ASN A 687 3.56 -28.86 12.08
C ASN A 687 3.74 -30.28 12.65
N SER A 688 4.97 -30.70 12.91
CA SER A 688 5.25 -32.07 13.34
C SER A 688 5.25 -32.20 14.86
N GLY A 689 4.07 -32.47 15.44
CA GLY A 689 3.91 -32.98 16.81
C GLY A 689 3.97 -31.95 17.94
N SER A 690 4.89 -30.99 17.93
CA SER A 690 5.00 -29.89 18.91
C SER A 690 5.02 -28.53 18.23
N ASP A 691 4.49 -27.49 18.89
CA ASP A 691 4.33 -26.15 18.30
C ASP A 691 5.63 -25.52 17.78
N ASP A 692 6.80 -25.98 18.21
CA ASP A 692 8.10 -25.43 17.81
C ASP A 692 8.74 -26.16 16.61
N VAL A 693 8.15 -27.24 16.07
CA VAL A 693 8.75 -28.05 15.00
C VAL A 693 8.06 -27.83 13.65
N ILE A 694 8.85 -27.46 12.65
CA ILE A 694 8.41 -27.14 11.29
C ILE A 694 9.05 -28.14 10.33
N THR A 695 8.25 -28.97 9.68
CA THR A 695 8.73 -29.81 8.58
C THR A 695 8.52 -29.08 7.26
N LEU A 696 9.62 -28.65 6.63
CA LEU A 696 9.65 -27.88 5.40
C LEU A 696 10.30 -28.72 4.30
N GLY A 697 9.48 -29.36 3.46
CA GLY A 697 9.95 -30.31 2.47
C GLY A 697 10.62 -31.52 3.10
N SER A 698 11.90 -31.74 2.78
CA SER A 698 12.70 -32.82 3.39
C SER A 698 13.38 -32.42 4.71
N ALA A 699 13.25 -31.16 5.14
CA ALA A 699 13.92 -30.64 6.33
C ALA A 699 12.99 -30.62 7.54
N VAL A 700 13.52 -31.00 8.71
CA VAL A 700 12.87 -30.78 10.01
C VAL A 700 13.61 -29.65 10.70
N LEU A 701 12.92 -28.54 10.91
CA LEU A 701 13.43 -27.30 11.49
C LEU A 701 12.74 -27.05 12.84
N HIS A 702 13.41 -26.32 13.71
CA HIS A 702 12.81 -25.75 14.92
C HIS A 702 12.63 -24.25 14.75
N GLU A 703 11.62 -23.70 15.44
CA GLU A 703 11.45 -22.26 15.50
C GLU A 703 12.74 -21.58 16.01
N GLY A 704 13.21 -20.60 15.27
CA GLY A 704 14.49 -19.94 15.48
C GLY A 704 15.66 -20.47 14.64
N ASP A 705 15.52 -21.61 13.96
CA ASP A 705 16.59 -22.13 13.08
C ASP A 705 16.81 -21.19 11.89
N TYR A 706 18.07 -21.12 11.43
CA TYR A 706 18.41 -20.31 10.26
C TYR A 706 18.05 -21.03 8.97
N ILE A 707 17.44 -20.28 8.06
CA ILE A 707 17.25 -20.66 6.66
C ILE A 707 17.73 -19.54 5.75
N THR A 708 18.06 -19.91 4.52
CA THR A 708 18.30 -18.96 3.43
C THR A 708 17.14 -19.02 2.45
N LEU A 709 16.47 -17.89 2.25
CA LEU A 709 15.32 -17.71 1.38
C LEU A 709 15.75 -16.94 0.13
N ASP A 710 15.56 -17.53 -1.05
CA ASP A 710 15.75 -16.85 -2.34
C ASP A 710 14.40 -16.63 -3.03
N ALA A 711 13.79 -15.48 -2.77
CA ALA A 711 12.55 -15.05 -3.40
C ALA A 711 12.73 -14.63 -4.87
N ASN A 712 13.95 -14.59 -5.40
CA ASN A 712 14.15 -14.40 -6.85
C ASN A 712 13.78 -15.67 -7.63
N THR A 713 14.02 -16.84 -7.05
CA THR A 713 13.75 -18.14 -7.70
C THR A 713 12.65 -18.95 -6.99
N GLY A 714 12.22 -18.51 -5.81
CA GLY A 714 11.26 -19.20 -4.96
C GLY A 714 11.88 -20.35 -4.15
N ARG A 715 13.21 -20.44 -4.06
CA ARG A 715 13.92 -21.56 -3.44
C ARG A 715 14.30 -21.27 -1.99
N ILE A 716 14.33 -22.34 -1.19
CA ILE A 716 14.69 -22.29 0.23
C ILE A 716 15.83 -23.29 0.48
N TYR A 717 16.76 -22.91 1.35
CA TYR A 717 17.96 -23.66 1.71
C TYR A 717 18.19 -23.65 3.23
N ILE A 718 18.84 -24.68 3.76
CA ILE A 718 19.34 -24.68 5.16
C ILE A 718 20.69 -23.96 5.21
N GLU A 719 21.47 -24.12 4.15
CA GLU A 719 22.84 -23.69 4.05
C GLU A 719 22.96 -22.17 4.12
N ASP A 720 24.06 -21.72 4.72
CA ASP A 720 24.50 -20.34 4.65
C ASP A 720 25.08 -20.04 3.27
N ILE A 721 24.24 -19.57 2.36
CA ILE A 721 24.66 -19.21 1.02
C ILE A 721 24.98 -17.72 1.01
N PRO A 722 26.21 -17.31 0.63
CA PRO A 722 26.58 -15.90 0.57
C PRO A 722 25.59 -15.10 -0.29
N ILE A 723 25.10 -14.00 0.28
CA ILE A 723 24.19 -13.07 -0.39
C ILE A 723 25.02 -11.93 -0.97
N LEU A 724 24.83 -11.67 -2.27
CA LEU A 724 25.42 -10.56 -2.99
C LEU A 724 24.39 -9.45 -3.13
N GLU A 725 24.80 -8.24 -2.80
CA GLU A 725 24.08 -7.04 -3.16
C GLU A 725 24.49 -6.62 -4.58
N VAL A 726 23.57 -6.76 -5.52
CA VAL A 726 23.78 -6.42 -6.92
C VAL A 726 22.87 -5.25 -7.27
N SER A 727 23.42 -4.25 -7.95
CA SER A 727 22.59 -3.22 -8.57
C SER A 727 21.73 -3.89 -9.64
N VAL A 728 20.41 -3.95 -9.43
CA VAL A 728 19.47 -4.48 -10.41
C VAL A 728 19.35 -3.44 -11.51
N VAL A 729 20.22 -3.56 -12.52
CA VAL A 729 20.11 -2.75 -13.74
C VAL A 729 19.76 -3.72 -14.86
N ASP A 730 18.46 -3.94 -15.04
CA ASP A 730 17.95 -4.49 -16.30
C ASP A 730 18.31 -3.51 -17.44
N HIS A 731 18.64 -4.01 -18.62
CA HIS A 731 18.92 -3.18 -19.79
C HIS A 731 17.75 -2.24 -20.09
N GLU A 732 16.53 -2.77 -20.02
CA GLU A 732 15.29 -2.02 -20.22
C GLU A 732 15.10 -0.93 -19.15
N TYR A 733 15.40 -1.23 -17.88
CA TYR A 733 15.35 -0.23 -16.82
C TYR A 733 16.38 0.87 -17.03
N LYS A 734 17.58 0.53 -17.52
CA LYS A 734 18.62 1.52 -17.82
C LYS A 734 18.17 2.47 -18.92
N GLU A 735 17.61 1.96 -20.02
CA GLU A 735 17.07 2.77 -21.11
C GLU A 735 15.96 3.70 -20.62
N ILE A 736 14.99 3.17 -19.86
CA ILE A 736 13.90 3.97 -19.27
C ILE A 736 14.46 5.06 -18.34
N LYS A 737 15.44 4.71 -17.51
CA LYS A 737 16.11 5.67 -16.62
C LYS A 737 16.78 6.78 -17.43
N ASP A 738 17.53 6.45 -18.47
CA ASP A 738 18.23 7.41 -19.32
C ASP A 738 17.22 8.32 -20.07
N GLU A 739 16.09 7.77 -20.53
CA GLU A 739 15.00 8.56 -21.14
C GLU A 739 14.34 9.51 -20.14
N ILE A 740 14.08 9.08 -18.89
CA ILE A 740 13.56 9.97 -17.84
C ILE A 740 14.57 11.07 -17.51
N LEU A 741 15.87 10.74 -17.45
CA LEU A 741 16.93 11.72 -17.23
C LEU A 741 16.97 12.75 -18.37
N SER A 742 16.83 12.32 -19.63
CA SER A 742 16.70 13.23 -20.77
C SER A 742 15.48 14.16 -20.65
N VAL A 743 14.34 13.67 -20.15
CA VAL A 743 13.15 14.51 -19.90
C VAL A 743 13.42 15.55 -18.81
N ILE A 744 14.20 15.18 -17.78
CA ILE A 744 14.66 16.11 -16.74
C ILE A 744 15.59 17.16 -17.35
N GLU A 745 16.58 16.74 -18.13
CA GLU A 745 17.51 17.64 -18.82
C GLU A 745 16.79 18.62 -19.75
N GLU A 746 15.79 18.17 -20.52
CA GLU A 746 14.96 19.05 -21.36
C GLU A 746 14.17 20.09 -20.58
N LEU A 747 13.72 19.76 -19.37
CA LEU A 747 13.02 20.70 -18.49
C LEU A 747 13.98 21.71 -17.85
N VAL A 748 15.24 21.33 -17.65
CA VAL A 748 16.28 22.15 -17.04
C VAL A 748 17.05 22.99 -18.08
N ALA A 749 17.18 22.55 -19.33
CA ALA A 749 17.92 23.25 -20.37
C ALA A 749 17.45 24.70 -20.66
N PRO A 750 16.12 25.03 -20.65
CA PRO A 750 15.66 26.40 -20.80
C PRO A 750 16.01 27.31 -19.62
N VAL A 751 16.19 26.73 -18.43
CA VAL A 751 16.65 27.41 -17.20
C VAL A 751 18.16 27.69 -17.24
N GLU A 752 18.92 26.87 -17.94
CA GLU A 752 20.37 27.06 -18.14
C GLU A 752 20.69 28.06 -19.27
N GLN A 753 19.79 28.21 -20.25
CA GLN A 753 19.95 29.16 -21.37
C GLN A 753 19.42 30.58 -21.08
N LYS A 754 18.54 30.75 -20.08
CA LYS A 754 18.13 32.06 -19.52
C LYS A 754 19.00 32.42 -18.33
#